data_AF-A0A7K3ETN6-F1
#
_entry.id   AF-A0A7K3ETN6-F1
#
_cell.length_a   1.000
_cell.length_b   1.000
_cell.length_c   1.000
_cell.angle_alpha   90.00
_cell.angle_beta   90.00
_cell.angle_gamma   90.00
#
_symmetry.space_group_name_H-M   'P 1'
#
loop_
_entity.id
_entity.type
_entity.pdbx_description
1 polymer ?
#
loop_
_entity_poly.entity_id
_entity_poly.type
_entity_poly.pdbx_seq_one_letter_code
_entity_poly.pdbx_strand_id
1 'polypeptide(L)'
;MRFRGKSIRRKIVALLLVPLVSLTAIWAFATVLTGREAERLFSVSTVVEEIGYPMEDTVRVLQQERRQTLVHLADPRASDGFAALQRSRTATDDAVAEIRRNAADAEVRDDLGPAEEERLTAVLDAFDGIGSLRRSVEDGTVDRAQALGLYNRLVDPCHDLLASLEVVDNVGLDKQYRALVNLSRARELLSREDALLGSALVTGKLTAAEVRDVSDLVAQRTVMYGVNLPLLPSAERGRYERFWKNASSAPLRTAEEAALAAGSGTPRGVTAKSWDTAAGGVLAELADLDDQAADRYQDRVDPVARNVIAKVIVAGALGLIALLYSLFLSVRVGRSLIRDLKQLRLEAHEASGVRLPSVMRRLSAGEEVDVETEVPRLEYDRNEIGEVGQALNTLQRAAVEAAVKQAELRAGVSEVFVNLARRSQVLLHKQLTLLDTMERRTEDTEELADLFRLDHLTTRMRRHAEGLVILSGAAPSRQWRKPVQLMDVVRAAVAEVEDYERIEVRRLPRVAVTGPAVADLTHLVAELLENATVFSPPHTAVQVLGERVANGFTLEIHDRGLGMAADALLDANLRLAETPEFELSDTDRLGLFVVSRLAQRQNVRVSLQPSPYGGTTAVVFVPDALLSDDAPDTNGVGFRLDRPRQVADKGRDESRRSALSHVPARLPERPAALLDGPVELEAPVDLDALDGLPGPLDDEDGEGGGLFRPRRSLAAADDARPDRDDDRTDDDAPLPLPRRRTPKLVSSHGRPVPARDPRDGAADRRPADTGPDGPHTPAAPRARGDEPPALPSRRRRAHPAAGDTGAAPAGGTGDGDAAASGALPRRVRQANLAPQLRQGPEPSAEDRSDPADRDADEVRSRMASLQRGWRRGREENAAGDEVPGGTAPTAPRGTTEGDGR
;
A
#
# COMPACT_ATOMS: atom_id res chain seq x y z
N MET A 1 25.92 -3.51 -1.69
CA MET A 1 26.00 -4.46 -0.55
C MET A 1 25.25 -5.76 -0.92
N ARG A 2 25.76 -6.95 -0.53
CA ARG A 2 25.26 -8.25 -1.01
C ARG A 2 24.35 -8.94 0.03
N PHE A 3 23.04 -8.67 -0.02
CA PHE A 3 22.07 -9.16 0.98
C PHE A 3 21.74 -10.66 0.86
N ARG A 4 22.56 -11.52 1.48
CA ARG A 4 22.19 -12.92 1.81
C ARG A 4 21.14 -12.93 2.95
N GLY A 5 20.23 -13.92 2.95
CA GLY A 5 19.39 -14.27 4.11
C GLY A 5 18.15 -13.43 4.41
N LYS A 6 17.65 -12.55 3.51
CA LYS A 6 16.39 -11.81 3.71
C LYS A 6 15.24 -12.42 2.90
N SER A 7 14.09 -12.63 3.53
CA SER A 7 12.86 -13.16 2.92
C SER A 7 12.34 -12.29 1.77
N ILE A 8 11.61 -12.89 0.82
CA ILE A 8 11.14 -12.22 -0.41
C ILE A 8 10.31 -10.97 -0.09
N ARG A 9 9.46 -11.02 0.95
CA ARG A 9 8.75 -9.86 1.53
C ARG A 9 9.65 -8.64 1.78
N ARG A 10 10.88 -8.84 2.30
CA ARG A 10 11.83 -7.74 2.53
C ARG A 10 12.45 -7.20 1.24
N LYS A 11 12.57 -8.01 0.17
CA LYS A 11 13.01 -7.54 -1.15
C LYS A 11 11.92 -6.72 -1.84
N ILE A 12 10.68 -7.22 -1.87
CA ILE A 12 9.52 -6.52 -2.47
C ILE A 12 9.31 -5.17 -1.78
N VAL A 13 9.28 -5.14 -0.44
CA VAL A 13 9.12 -3.88 0.32
C VAL A 13 10.29 -2.92 0.07
N ALA A 14 11.54 -3.39 -0.03
CA ALA A 14 12.66 -2.50 -0.33
C ALA A 14 12.59 -1.91 -1.74
N LEU A 15 12.17 -2.70 -2.74
CA LEU A 15 12.05 -2.26 -4.14
C LEU A 15 10.90 -1.25 -4.31
N LEU A 16 9.79 -1.43 -3.60
CA LEU A 16 8.65 -0.49 -3.59
C LEU A 16 8.90 0.76 -2.73
N LEU A 17 9.81 0.70 -1.76
CA LEU A 17 10.11 1.82 -0.86
C LEU A 17 11.02 2.88 -1.52
N VAL A 18 11.90 2.49 -2.45
CA VAL A 18 12.78 3.45 -3.15
C VAL A 18 11.98 4.50 -3.95
N PRO A 19 11.03 4.13 -4.84
CA PRO A 19 10.19 5.11 -5.53
C PRO A 19 9.38 6.00 -4.58
N LEU A 20 8.86 5.44 -3.48
CA LEU A 20 8.08 6.19 -2.50
C LEU A 20 8.95 7.23 -1.78
N VAL A 21 10.17 6.88 -1.36
CA VAL A 21 11.11 7.83 -0.74
C VAL A 21 11.51 8.94 -1.71
N SER A 22 11.80 8.60 -2.97
CA SER A 22 12.10 9.62 -4.00
C SER A 22 10.92 10.56 -4.25
N LEU A 23 9.70 10.03 -4.33
CA LEU A 23 8.48 10.85 -4.49
C LEU A 23 8.26 11.76 -3.27
N THR A 24 8.45 11.25 -2.05
CA THR A 24 8.35 12.05 -0.82
C THR A 24 9.41 13.15 -0.78
N ALA A 25 10.65 12.87 -1.20
CA ALA A 25 11.72 13.86 -1.25
C ALA A 25 11.44 14.96 -2.28
N ILE A 26 10.96 14.61 -3.48
CA ILE A 26 10.58 15.57 -4.53
C ILE A 26 9.39 16.42 -4.07
N TRP A 27 8.37 15.81 -3.46
CA TRP A 27 7.22 16.55 -2.91
C TRP A 27 7.65 17.50 -1.79
N ALA A 28 8.39 17.02 -0.79
CA ALA A 28 8.86 17.85 0.32
C ALA A 28 9.72 19.02 -0.17
N PHE A 29 10.60 18.80 -1.16
CA PHE A 29 11.39 19.86 -1.78
C PHE A 29 10.50 20.90 -2.49
N ALA A 30 9.52 20.46 -3.28
CA ALA A 30 8.57 21.36 -3.94
C ALA A 30 7.73 22.16 -2.93
N THR A 31 7.19 21.49 -1.90
CA THR A 31 6.41 22.12 -0.82
C THR A 31 7.25 23.11 -0.01
N VAL A 32 8.53 22.86 0.24
CA VAL A 32 9.43 23.85 0.87
C VAL A 32 9.68 25.04 -0.04
N LEU A 33 9.86 24.84 -1.35
CA LEU A 33 10.05 25.95 -2.30
C LEU A 33 8.80 26.85 -2.41
N THR A 34 7.61 26.27 -2.60
CA THR A 34 6.38 27.08 -2.67
C THR A 34 5.98 27.61 -1.29
N GLY A 35 6.27 26.88 -0.21
CA GLY A 35 6.02 27.31 1.16
C GLY A 35 6.72 28.62 1.50
N ARG A 36 7.99 28.77 1.09
CA ARG A 36 8.75 30.02 1.23
C ARG A 36 8.13 31.23 0.50
N GLU A 37 7.46 31.00 -0.63
CA GLU A 37 6.75 32.05 -1.38
C GLU A 37 5.57 32.62 -0.56
N ALA A 38 4.94 31.79 0.28
CA ALA A 38 3.91 32.22 1.24
C ALA A 38 4.49 32.71 2.58
N GLU A 39 5.54 32.08 3.11
CA GLU A 39 6.28 32.53 4.30
C GLU A 39 6.74 33.98 4.16
N ARG A 40 7.35 34.32 3.01
CA ARG A 40 7.75 35.69 2.66
C ARG A 40 6.57 36.67 2.53
N LEU A 41 5.38 36.18 2.19
CA LEU A 41 4.17 36.99 2.10
C LEU A 41 3.60 37.32 3.50
N PHE A 42 3.73 36.39 4.45
CA PHE A 42 3.44 36.67 5.87
C PHE A 42 4.44 37.67 6.46
N SER A 43 5.75 37.43 6.31
CA SER A 43 6.77 38.29 6.94
C SER A 43 6.70 39.75 6.48
N VAL A 44 6.49 39.94 5.17
CA VAL A 44 6.24 41.26 4.58
C VAL A 44 4.95 41.90 5.11
N SER A 45 3.91 41.11 5.41
CA SER A 45 2.69 41.62 6.05
C SER A 45 2.97 42.16 7.46
N THR A 46 3.71 41.41 8.28
CA THR A 46 4.12 41.82 9.63
C THR A 46 4.89 43.14 9.59
N VAL A 47 5.92 43.22 8.76
CA VAL A 47 6.79 44.40 8.64
C VAL A 47 6.02 45.61 8.10
N VAL A 48 5.06 45.44 7.19
CA VAL A 48 4.24 46.55 6.68
C VAL A 48 3.20 47.03 7.69
N GLU A 49 2.56 46.16 8.47
CA GLU A 49 1.59 46.59 9.50
C GLU A 49 2.28 47.20 10.73
N GLU A 50 3.36 46.60 11.23
CA GLU A 50 4.00 47.04 12.49
C GLU A 50 5.12 48.08 12.30
N ILE A 51 5.78 48.16 11.13
CA ILE A 51 6.77 49.21 10.82
C ILE A 51 6.29 50.13 9.71
N GLY A 52 5.81 49.60 8.58
CA GLY A 52 5.46 50.37 7.37
C GLY A 52 4.45 51.51 7.61
N TYR A 53 3.20 51.18 7.95
CA TYR A 53 2.18 52.21 8.17
C TYR A 53 2.46 53.12 9.38
N PRO A 54 2.94 52.62 10.54
CA PRO A 54 3.35 53.47 11.65
C PRO A 54 4.49 54.43 11.29
N MET A 55 5.38 54.07 10.37
CA MET A 55 6.45 54.95 9.89
C MET A 55 5.90 56.11 9.04
N GLU A 56 4.92 55.85 8.17
CA GLU A 56 4.25 56.92 7.40
C GLU A 56 3.52 57.92 8.30
N ASP A 57 2.86 57.44 9.36
CA ASP A 57 2.21 58.30 10.34
C ASP A 57 3.23 59.03 11.25
N THR A 58 4.36 58.40 11.57
CA THR A 58 5.49 59.04 12.29
C THR A 58 6.08 60.18 11.47
N VAL A 59 6.22 60.02 10.15
CA VAL A 59 6.63 61.10 9.24
C VAL A 59 5.63 62.26 9.27
N ARG A 60 4.31 62.01 9.33
CA ARG A 60 3.29 63.08 9.39
C ARG A 60 3.37 63.92 10.67
N VAL A 61 3.65 63.31 11.82
CA VAL A 61 3.82 64.07 13.08
C VAL A 61 5.15 64.82 13.13
N LEU A 62 6.24 64.24 12.62
CA LEU A 62 7.53 64.93 12.44
C LEU A 62 7.43 66.12 11.48
N GLN A 63 6.69 65.99 10.37
CA GLN A 63 6.37 67.08 9.45
C GLN A 63 5.71 68.26 10.18
N GLN A 64 4.75 67.97 11.07
CA GLN A 64 4.06 68.99 11.86
C GLN A 64 4.94 69.59 12.97
N GLU A 65 5.74 68.79 13.69
CA GLU A 65 6.65 69.32 14.73
C GLU A 65 7.73 70.22 14.12
N ARG A 66 8.28 69.84 12.96
CA ARG A 66 9.19 70.69 12.15
C ARG A 66 8.55 72.04 11.84
N ARG A 67 7.31 72.04 11.35
CA ARG A 67 6.55 73.26 11.02
C ARG A 67 6.38 74.15 12.25
N GLN A 68 5.85 73.60 13.35
CA GLN A 68 5.59 74.37 14.57
C GLN A 68 6.89 74.89 15.21
N THR A 69 8.00 74.13 15.09
CA THR A 69 9.32 74.58 15.55
C THR A 69 9.83 75.77 14.75
N LEU A 70 9.74 75.73 13.43
CA LEU A 70 10.17 76.84 12.58
C LEU A 70 9.29 78.09 12.79
N VAL A 71 7.98 77.93 13.01
CA VAL A 71 7.09 79.04 13.39
C VAL A 71 7.43 79.61 14.77
N HIS A 72 7.73 78.76 15.76
CA HIS A 72 8.17 79.22 17.08
C HIS A 72 9.51 79.96 17.03
N LEU A 73 10.46 79.53 16.19
CA LEU A 73 11.72 80.24 15.94
C LEU A 73 11.53 81.54 15.12
N ALA A 74 10.39 81.73 14.44
CA ALA A 74 10.06 82.96 13.73
C ALA A 74 9.45 84.03 14.66
N ASP A 75 8.56 83.64 15.57
CA ASP A 75 8.13 84.48 16.70
C ASP A 75 8.06 83.70 18.02
N PRO A 76 9.15 83.71 18.82
CA PRO A 76 9.18 83.04 20.11
C PRO A 76 8.23 83.63 21.16
N ARG A 77 7.59 84.78 20.89
CA ARG A 77 6.69 85.47 21.83
C ARG A 77 5.21 85.15 21.59
N ALA A 78 4.88 84.45 20.51
CA ALA A 78 3.51 84.01 20.22
C ALA A 78 3.08 82.86 21.16
N SER A 79 2.17 83.15 22.10
CA SER A 79 1.62 82.19 23.09
C SER A 79 1.13 80.89 22.43
N ASP A 80 0.41 81.05 21.33
CA ASP A 80 -0.35 79.99 20.69
C ASP A 80 0.59 79.03 19.93
N GLY A 81 1.72 79.54 19.45
CA GLY A 81 2.77 78.76 18.80
C GLY A 81 3.44 77.77 19.74
N PHE A 82 3.70 78.16 20.99
CA PHE A 82 4.24 77.24 22.00
C PHE A 82 3.25 76.11 22.33
N ALA A 83 1.95 76.43 22.47
CA ALA A 83 0.91 75.43 22.72
C ALA A 83 0.63 74.52 21.50
N ALA A 84 0.91 74.98 20.27
CA ALA A 84 0.89 74.13 19.07
C ALA A 84 2.13 73.22 18.98
N LEU A 85 3.32 73.77 19.26
CA LEU A 85 4.57 73.03 19.29
C LEU A 85 4.54 71.91 20.34
N GLN A 86 4.09 72.18 21.57
CA GLN A 86 4.04 71.15 22.61
C GLN A 86 3.08 69.99 22.26
N ARG A 87 1.95 70.27 21.61
CA ARG A 87 1.03 69.23 21.13
C ARG A 87 1.62 68.37 20.01
N SER A 88 2.36 68.97 19.07
CA SER A 88 3.06 68.21 18.03
C SER A 88 4.21 67.37 18.59
N ARG A 89 4.96 67.90 19.56
CA ARG A 89 6.01 67.14 20.28
C ARG A 89 5.47 65.88 20.95
N THR A 90 4.36 65.96 21.69
CA THR A 90 3.72 64.78 22.30
C THR A 90 3.27 63.77 21.25
N ALA A 91 2.64 64.21 20.16
CA ALA A 91 2.23 63.31 19.07
C ALA A 91 3.42 62.62 18.37
N THR A 92 4.55 63.31 18.22
CA THR A 92 5.81 62.69 17.78
C THR A 92 6.33 61.68 18.78
N ASP A 93 6.32 62.00 20.07
CA ASP A 93 6.85 61.13 21.12
C ASP A 93 6.05 59.83 21.25
N ASP A 94 4.72 59.90 21.12
CA ASP A 94 3.85 58.72 21.09
C ASP A 94 4.14 57.80 19.88
N ALA A 95 4.28 58.38 18.67
CA ALA A 95 4.53 57.65 17.42
C ALA A 95 5.96 57.07 17.35
N VAL A 96 6.97 57.84 17.77
CA VAL A 96 8.35 57.35 17.90
C VAL A 96 8.45 56.25 18.96
N ALA A 97 7.66 56.32 20.04
CA ALA A 97 7.56 55.23 21.02
C ALA A 97 6.83 54.00 20.46
N GLU A 98 5.92 54.15 19.49
CA GLU A 98 5.28 53.05 18.76
C GLU A 98 6.31 52.31 17.89
N ILE A 99 7.06 53.03 17.04
CA ILE A 99 8.17 52.45 16.28
C ILE A 99 9.21 51.77 17.17
N ARG A 100 9.61 52.39 18.29
CA ARG A 100 10.58 51.79 19.24
C ARG A 100 10.07 50.51 19.92
N ARG A 101 8.75 50.34 20.11
CA ARG A 101 8.17 49.09 20.61
C ARG A 101 8.20 48.02 19.51
N ASN A 102 7.73 48.37 18.33
CA ASN A 102 7.54 47.43 17.23
C ASN A 102 8.89 46.92 16.67
N ALA A 103 9.91 47.78 16.60
CA ALA A 103 11.29 47.42 16.24
C ALA A 103 12.04 46.60 17.33
N ALA A 104 11.44 46.44 18.51
CA ALA A 104 11.94 45.62 19.61
C ALA A 104 11.19 44.28 19.74
N ASP A 105 10.15 44.03 18.94
CA ASP A 105 9.51 42.72 18.87
C ASP A 105 10.41 41.71 18.15
N ALA A 106 10.38 40.45 18.59
CA ALA A 106 11.19 39.39 18.00
C ALA A 106 10.63 38.95 16.63
N GLU A 107 9.31 38.92 16.45
CA GLU A 107 8.67 38.49 15.20
C GLU A 107 9.00 39.47 14.07
N VAL A 108 8.89 40.78 14.34
CA VAL A 108 9.30 41.85 13.41
C VAL A 108 10.79 41.78 13.05
N ARG A 109 11.67 41.38 13.98
CA ARG A 109 13.11 41.26 13.71
C ARG A 109 13.50 40.01 12.93
N ASP A 110 12.86 38.88 13.20
CA ASP A 110 13.07 37.65 12.43
C ASP A 110 12.49 37.75 11.00
N ASP A 111 11.44 38.57 10.81
CA ASP A 111 10.82 38.87 9.52
C ASP A 111 11.58 39.91 8.66
N LEU A 112 12.48 40.70 9.27
CA LEU A 112 13.27 41.74 8.58
C LEU A 112 14.49 41.16 7.85
N GLY A 113 14.70 41.60 6.60
CA GLY A 113 15.96 41.38 5.89
C GLY A 113 17.11 42.21 6.48
N PRO A 114 18.38 41.82 6.28
CA PRO A 114 19.53 42.50 6.91
C PRO A 114 19.73 43.94 6.43
N ALA A 115 19.31 44.27 5.21
CA ALA A 115 19.38 45.65 4.70
C ALA A 115 18.21 46.50 5.24
N GLU A 116 17.10 45.88 5.60
CA GLU A 116 15.93 46.51 6.18
C GLU A 116 16.17 46.75 7.69
N GLU A 117 16.82 45.81 8.38
CA GLU A 117 17.32 45.98 9.76
C GLU A 117 18.37 47.11 9.87
N GLU A 118 19.31 47.21 8.93
CA GLU A 118 20.30 48.30 8.88
C GLU A 118 19.60 49.67 8.75
N ARG A 119 18.61 49.79 7.85
CA ARG A 119 17.85 51.02 7.64
C ARG A 119 16.94 51.35 8.82
N LEU A 120 16.30 50.37 9.45
CA LEU A 120 15.51 50.56 10.67
C LEU A 120 16.39 51.03 11.83
N THR A 121 17.60 50.48 11.96
CA THR A 121 18.60 50.95 12.92
C THR A 121 18.96 52.42 12.67
N ALA A 122 19.22 52.81 11.42
CA ALA A 122 19.50 54.21 11.07
C ALA A 122 18.32 55.18 11.35
N VAL A 123 17.06 54.71 11.28
CA VAL A 123 15.89 55.49 11.71
C VAL A 123 15.84 55.64 13.24
N LEU A 124 16.10 54.57 13.98
CA LEU A 124 16.12 54.60 15.46
C LEU A 124 17.25 55.51 15.98
N ASP A 125 18.46 55.42 15.42
CA ASP A 125 19.60 56.30 15.72
C ASP A 125 19.27 57.78 15.44
N ALA A 126 18.54 58.07 14.36
CA ALA A 126 18.05 59.41 14.08
C ALA A 126 17.06 59.88 15.15
N PHE A 127 16.09 59.03 15.53
CA PHE A 127 15.07 59.34 16.55
C PHE A 127 15.66 59.55 17.96
N ASP A 128 16.82 59.00 18.29
CA ASP A 128 17.55 59.32 19.53
C ASP A 128 18.07 60.78 19.54
N GLY A 129 18.34 61.35 18.36
CA GLY A 129 18.76 62.74 18.19
C GLY A 129 17.69 63.79 18.52
N ILE A 130 16.39 63.44 18.52
CA ILE A 130 15.29 64.41 18.63
C ILE A 130 15.33 65.23 19.92
N GLY A 131 15.72 64.61 21.03
CA GLY A 131 15.85 65.29 22.33
C GLY A 131 16.96 66.35 22.34
N SER A 132 18.00 66.19 21.51
CA SER A 132 19.05 67.21 21.39
C SER A 132 18.66 68.35 20.46
N LEU A 133 17.92 68.05 19.38
CA LEU A 133 17.31 69.06 18.51
C LEU A 133 16.37 69.97 19.31
N ARG A 134 15.45 69.39 20.09
CA ARG A 134 14.49 70.17 20.92
C ARG A 134 15.18 71.10 21.92
N ARG A 135 16.25 70.63 22.60
CA ARG A 135 17.06 71.48 23.50
C ARG A 135 17.75 72.62 22.76
N SER A 136 18.42 72.37 21.63
CA SER A 136 19.07 73.43 20.85
C SER A 136 18.09 74.54 20.40
N VAL A 137 16.83 74.19 20.16
CA VAL A 137 15.75 75.14 19.87
C VAL A 137 15.36 75.95 21.12
N GLU A 138 15.21 75.29 22.27
CA GLU A 138 14.88 75.92 23.56
C GLU A 138 15.99 76.86 24.06
N ASP A 139 17.25 76.46 23.91
CA ASP A 139 18.43 77.25 24.23
C ASP A 139 18.69 78.38 23.21
N GLY A 140 17.93 78.43 22.11
CA GLY A 140 18.10 79.41 21.03
C GLY A 140 19.41 79.29 20.25
N THR A 141 20.05 78.12 20.26
CA THR A 141 21.38 77.89 19.65
C THR A 141 21.34 77.50 18.17
N VAL A 142 20.14 77.27 17.61
CA VAL A 142 19.94 76.99 16.18
C VAL A 142 18.96 77.95 15.52
N ASP A 143 19.25 78.32 14.27
CA ASP A 143 18.33 79.10 13.43
C ASP A 143 17.29 78.21 12.71
N ARG A 144 16.34 78.84 12.00
CA ARG A 144 15.26 78.13 11.27
C ARG A 144 15.75 77.17 10.19
N ALA A 145 16.84 77.49 9.49
CA ALA A 145 17.39 76.63 8.44
C ALA A 145 18.20 75.47 9.04
N GLN A 146 18.92 75.71 10.13
CA GLN A 146 19.60 74.68 10.91
C GLN A 146 18.60 73.69 11.54
N ALA A 147 17.51 74.19 12.11
CA ALA A 147 16.41 73.38 12.62
C ALA A 147 15.74 72.54 11.51
N LEU A 148 15.48 73.14 10.33
CA LEU A 148 14.97 72.42 9.16
C LEU A 148 15.91 71.26 8.76
N GLY A 149 17.21 71.54 8.65
CA GLY A 149 18.24 70.56 8.33
C GLY A 149 18.51 69.52 9.43
N LEU A 150 17.99 69.71 10.64
CA LEU A 150 17.99 68.71 11.72
C LEU A 150 16.74 67.81 11.63
N TYR A 151 15.54 68.38 11.47
CA TYR A 151 14.33 67.57 11.26
C TYR A 151 14.37 66.75 9.96
N ASN A 152 14.97 67.27 8.89
CA ASN A 152 15.13 66.50 7.64
C ASN A 152 15.97 65.23 7.85
N ARG A 153 16.99 65.27 8.73
CA ARG A 153 17.76 64.08 9.15
C ARG A 153 16.98 63.08 10.00
N LEU A 154 15.82 63.46 10.54
CA LEU A 154 14.88 62.52 11.18
C LEU A 154 13.93 61.87 10.16
N VAL A 155 13.62 62.54 9.04
CA VAL A 155 12.57 62.14 8.09
C VAL A 155 13.13 61.44 6.84
N ASP A 156 14.31 61.83 6.35
CA ASP A 156 14.92 61.20 5.18
C ASP A 156 15.19 59.69 5.37
N PRO A 157 15.75 59.20 6.51
CA PRO A 157 15.91 57.77 6.76
C PRO A 157 14.60 56.98 6.73
N CYS A 158 13.49 57.58 7.18
CA CYS A 158 12.17 56.94 7.16
C CYS A 158 11.71 56.66 5.72
N HIS A 159 11.92 57.60 4.79
CA HIS A 159 11.63 57.40 3.38
C HIS A 159 12.59 56.39 2.73
N ASP A 160 13.87 56.36 3.14
CA ASP A 160 14.85 55.41 2.60
C ASP A 160 14.59 53.97 3.08
N LEU A 161 14.06 53.79 4.30
CA LEU A 161 13.50 52.51 4.79
C LEU A 161 12.23 52.11 4.02
N LEU A 162 11.23 53.00 3.93
CA LEU A 162 9.98 52.71 3.20
C LEU A 162 10.25 52.35 1.74
N ALA A 163 11.20 53.04 1.09
CA ALA A 163 11.58 52.77 -0.30
C ALA A 163 12.38 51.47 -0.47
N SER A 164 12.79 50.79 0.60
CA SER A 164 13.47 49.50 0.55
C SER A 164 12.52 48.30 0.66
N LEU A 165 11.43 48.41 1.42
CA LEU A 165 10.48 47.33 1.70
C LEU A 165 9.98 46.65 0.42
N GLU A 166 10.30 45.37 0.24
CA GLU A 166 9.90 44.59 -0.93
C GLU A 166 8.51 43.97 -0.70
N VAL A 167 7.47 44.77 -0.94
CA VAL A 167 6.07 44.40 -0.63
C VAL A 167 5.56 43.18 -1.42
N VAL A 168 6.14 42.87 -2.58
CA VAL A 168 5.73 41.75 -3.45
C VAL A 168 6.90 41.25 -4.28
N ASP A 169 7.03 39.92 -4.44
CA ASP A 169 7.86 39.31 -5.49
C ASP A 169 7.19 39.47 -6.87
N ASN A 170 7.09 40.73 -7.31
CA ASN A 170 6.55 41.12 -8.61
C ASN A 170 7.17 42.47 -9.01
N VAL A 171 8.13 42.42 -9.94
CA VAL A 171 8.88 43.59 -10.46
C VAL A 171 7.97 44.72 -11.00
N GLY A 172 6.72 44.42 -11.38
CA GLY A 172 5.76 45.43 -11.83
C GLY A 172 4.99 46.12 -10.69
N LEU A 173 4.82 45.45 -9.55
CA LEU A 173 4.17 46.00 -8.34
C LEU A 173 5.18 46.65 -7.40
N ASP A 174 6.38 46.08 -7.26
CA ASP A 174 7.51 46.69 -6.57
C ASP A 174 7.81 48.11 -7.09
N LYS A 175 7.93 48.26 -8.42
CA LYS A 175 8.15 49.57 -9.06
C LYS A 175 7.02 50.56 -8.84
N GLN A 176 5.78 50.09 -8.70
CA GLN A 176 4.65 50.95 -8.34
C GLN A 176 4.72 51.39 -6.88
N TYR A 177 5.07 50.49 -5.96
CA TYR A 177 5.23 50.83 -4.54
C TYR A 177 6.37 51.85 -4.33
N ARG A 178 7.57 51.58 -4.87
CA ARG A 178 8.70 52.53 -4.80
C ARG A 178 8.36 53.88 -5.43
N ALA A 179 7.57 53.90 -6.51
CA ALA A 179 7.06 55.14 -7.09
C ALA A 179 6.10 55.88 -6.14
N LEU A 180 5.16 55.20 -5.48
CA LEU A 180 4.26 55.79 -4.48
C LEU A 180 5.03 56.36 -3.28
N VAL A 181 6.01 55.62 -2.74
CA VAL A 181 6.88 56.14 -1.66
C VAL A 181 7.63 57.40 -2.10
N ASN A 182 8.11 57.45 -3.34
CA ASN A 182 8.73 58.66 -3.90
C ASN A 182 7.74 59.82 -4.15
N LEU A 183 6.45 59.55 -4.40
CA LEU A 183 5.43 60.61 -4.46
C LEU A 183 5.11 61.15 -3.06
N SER A 184 5.06 60.30 -2.05
CA SER A 184 4.99 60.72 -0.64
C SER A 184 6.25 61.53 -0.25
N ARG A 185 7.43 61.19 -0.79
CA ARG A 185 8.66 62.01 -0.67
C ARG A 185 8.57 63.33 -1.44
N ALA A 186 7.82 63.41 -2.54
CA ALA A 186 7.54 64.67 -3.24
C ALA A 186 6.60 65.58 -2.42
N ARG A 187 5.59 65.01 -1.74
CA ARG A 187 4.73 65.72 -0.77
C ARG A 187 5.52 66.20 0.45
N GLU A 188 6.51 65.42 0.91
CA GLU A 188 7.48 65.83 1.93
C GLU A 188 8.33 67.05 1.52
N LEU A 189 8.71 67.19 0.24
CA LEU A 189 9.40 68.39 -0.23
C LEU A 189 8.50 69.65 -0.11
N LEU A 190 7.20 69.54 -0.40
CA LEU A 190 6.23 70.62 -0.12
C LEU A 190 6.04 70.86 1.40
N SER A 191 6.18 69.84 2.25
CA SER A 191 6.17 70.04 3.71
C SER A 191 7.42 70.78 4.23
N ARG A 192 8.60 70.56 3.62
CA ARG A 192 9.82 71.35 3.89
C ARG A 192 9.62 72.81 3.46
N GLU A 193 9.02 72.99 2.29
CA GLU A 193 8.70 74.29 1.69
C GLU A 193 7.72 75.09 2.55
N ASP A 194 6.60 74.49 2.98
CA ASP A 194 5.62 75.14 3.87
C ASP A 194 6.21 75.48 5.24
N ALA A 195 7.03 74.61 5.84
CA ALA A 195 7.71 74.93 7.10
C ALA A 195 8.67 76.13 6.96
N LEU A 196 9.41 76.22 5.84
CA LEU A 196 10.36 77.29 5.60
C LEU A 196 9.68 78.62 5.21
N LEU A 197 8.83 78.59 4.18
CA LEU A 197 8.13 79.77 3.65
C LEU A 197 7.06 80.26 4.64
N GLY A 198 6.29 79.35 5.24
CA GLY A 198 5.29 79.70 6.25
C GLY A 198 5.91 80.41 7.47
N SER A 199 7.06 79.93 7.97
CA SER A 199 7.76 80.60 9.06
C SER A 199 8.40 81.94 8.65
N ALA A 200 8.95 82.06 7.45
CA ALA A 200 9.47 83.33 6.94
C ALA A 200 8.36 84.39 6.82
N LEU A 201 7.18 83.99 6.34
CA LEU A 201 6.00 84.85 6.20
C LEU A 201 5.44 85.36 7.53
N VAL A 202 5.63 84.66 8.66
CA VAL A 202 5.30 85.18 10.00
C VAL A 202 6.13 86.42 10.34
N THR A 203 7.40 86.46 9.93
CA THR A 203 8.27 87.66 10.09
C THR A 203 8.04 88.73 9.01
N GLY A 204 7.24 88.40 7.98
CA GLY A 204 6.97 89.25 6.81
C GLY A 204 8.16 89.47 5.88
N LYS A 205 9.26 88.72 6.02
CA LYS A 205 10.50 88.90 5.23
C LYS A 205 11.14 87.55 4.89
N LEU A 206 11.55 87.39 3.64
CA LEU A 206 12.45 86.33 3.19
C LEU A 206 13.87 86.86 2.96
N THR A 207 14.87 86.04 3.24
CA THR A 207 16.26 86.22 2.80
C THR A 207 16.51 85.60 1.42
N ALA A 208 17.57 86.05 0.75
CA ALA A 208 18.06 85.44 -0.50
C ALA A 208 18.74 84.07 -0.30
N ALA A 209 18.72 83.50 0.92
CA ALA A 209 18.98 82.09 1.16
C ALA A 209 17.67 81.31 1.07
N GLU A 210 16.68 81.65 1.90
CA GLU A 210 15.36 81.00 1.93
C GLU A 210 14.67 80.97 0.56
N VAL A 211 14.79 82.04 -0.25
CA VAL A 211 14.22 82.06 -1.62
C VAL A 211 14.88 81.02 -2.54
N ARG A 212 16.19 80.77 -2.39
CA ARG A 212 16.88 79.71 -3.15
C ARG A 212 16.53 78.33 -2.62
N ASP A 213 16.50 78.16 -1.30
CA ASP A 213 16.12 76.89 -0.67
C ASP A 213 14.70 76.47 -1.06
N VAL A 214 13.75 77.42 -1.11
CA VAL A 214 12.39 77.20 -1.66
C VAL A 214 12.43 76.86 -3.16
N SER A 215 13.21 77.60 -3.96
CA SER A 215 13.37 77.30 -5.39
C SER A 215 13.88 75.88 -5.66
N ASP A 216 14.86 75.43 -4.87
CA ASP A 216 15.46 74.11 -4.98
C ASP A 216 14.49 73.01 -4.52
N LEU A 217 13.65 73.27 -3.51
CA LEU A 217 12.57 72.35 -3.10
C LEU A 217 11.50 72.22 -4.19
N VAL A 218 11.02 73.32 -4.77
CA VAL A 218 10.04 73.32 -5.88
C VAL A 218 10.60 72.59 -7.11
N ALA A 219 11.87 72.80 -7.45
CA ALA A 219 12.56 72.11 -8.54
C ALA A 219 12.65 70.59 -8.29
N GLN A 220 13.12 70.18 -7.10
CA GLN A 220 13.21 68.76 -6.72
C GLN A 220 11.84 68.09 -6.71
N ARG A 221 10.80 68.74 -6.17
CA ARG A 221 9.41 68.28 -6.16
C ARG A 221 8.90 68.02 -7.58
N THR A 222 9.17 68.96 -8.49
CA THR A 222 8.77 68.87 -9.90
C THR A 222 9.45 67.69 -10.62
N VAL A 223 10.76 67.50 -10.40
CA VAL A 223 11.50 66.34 -10.93
C VAL A 223 10.99 65.03 -10.33
N MET A 224 10.69 64.98 -9.04
CA MET A 224 10.22 63.76 -8.36
C MET A 224 8.86 63.30 -8.92
N TYR A 225 7.91 64.21 -9.14
CA TYR A 225 6.66 63.88 -9.86
C TYR A 225 6.95 63.46 -11.30
N GLY A 226 7.80 64.19 -12.03
CA GLY A 226 8.13 63.90 -13.43
C GLY A 226 8.76 62.52 -13.67
N VAL A 227 9.54 62.00 -12.72
CA VAL A 227 10.20 60.68 -12.81
C VAL A 227 9.30 59.54 -12.33
N ASN A 228 8.48 59.75 -11.29
CA ASN A 228 7.71 58.66 -10.67
C ASN A 228 6.29 58.48 -11.23
N LEU A 229 5.63 59.55 -11.69
CA LEU A 229 4.31 59.44 -12.33
C LEU A 229 4.29 58.54 -13.59
N PRO A 230 5.34 58.49 -14.44
CA PRO A 230 5.47 57.52 -15.52
C PRO A 230 5.52 56.04 -15.09
N LEU A 231 5.88 55.75 -13.83
CA LEU A 231 5.97 54.38 -13.29
C LEU A 231 4.61 53.85 -12.79
N LEU A 232 3.67 54.75 -12.47
CA LEU A 232 2.32 54.38 -12.07
C LEU A 232 1.41 54.00 -13.26
N PRO A 233 0.34 53.22 -13.03
CA PRO A 233 -0.70 52.97 -14.02
C PRO A 233 -1.29 54.27 -14.58
N SER A 234 -1.72 54.26 -15.84
CA SER A 234 -2.25 55.44 -16.54
C SER A 234 -3.43 56.11 -15.82
N ALA A 235 -4.31 55.31 -15.20
CA ALA A 235 -5.42 55.82 -14.40
C ALA A 235 -4.95 56.62 -13.17
N GLU A 236 -3.87 56.19 -12.52
CA GLU A 236 -3.31 56.82 -11.32
C GLU A 236 -2.50 58.06 -11.66
N ARG A 237 -1.60 57.95 -12.64
CA ARG A 237 -0.90 59.07 -13.25
C ARG A 237 -1.85 60.21 -13.60
N GLY A 238 -2.98 59.86 -14.24
CA GLY A 238 -4.03 60.81 -14.60
C GLY A 238 -4.70 61.51 -13.40
N ARG A 239 -4.72 60.92 -12.19
CA ARG A 239 -5.24 61.60 -10.98
C ARG A 239 -4.30 62.71 -10.55
N TYR A 240 -3.03 62.40 -10.32
CA TYR A 240 -2.01 63.40 -9.96
C TYR A 240 -1.83 64.48 -11.04
N GLU A 241 -1.85 64.10 -12.32
CA GLU A 241 -1.81 65.07 -13.42
C GLU A 241 -3.03 66.01 -13.42
N ARG A 242 -4.24 65.51 -13.15
CA ARG A 242 -5.43 66.36 -13.02
C ARG A 242 -5.34 67.26 -11.80
N PHE A 243 -4.86 66.75 -10.66
CA PHE A 243 -4.67 67.52 -9.43
C PHE A 243 -3.78 68.76 -9.64
N TRP A 244 -2.59 68.59 -10.22
CA TRP A 244 -1.67 69.72 -10.48
C TRP A 244 -2.16 70.67 -11.59
N LYS A 245 -3.09 70.23 -12.44
CA LYS A 245 -3.79 71.04 -13.46
C LYS A 245 -5.08 71.69 -12.94
N ASN A 246 -5.54 71.35 -11.73
CA ASN A 246 -6.82 71.80 -11.16
C ASN A 246 -6.74 73.23 -10.59
N ALA A 247 -7.91 73.82 -10.34
CA ALA A 247 -8.03 75.10 -9.66
C ALA A 247 -7.61 75.05 -8.17
N SER A 248 -7.75 73.92 -7.47
CA SER A 248 -7.38 73.82 -6.04
C SER A 248 -5.88 74.01 -5.78
N SER A 249 -5.02 73.55 -6.70
CA SER A 249 -3.55 73.70 -6.61
C SER A 249 -3.01 75.02 -7.20
N ALA A 250 -3.87 75.85 -7.82
CA ALA A 250 -3.43 77.11 -8.43
C ALA A 250 -3.02 78.21 -7.43
N PRO A 251 -3.75 78.47 -6.31
CA PRO A 251 -3.35 79.47 -5.32
C PRO A 251 -1.98 79.23 -4.70
N LEU A 252 -1.62 77.95 -4.51
CA LEU A 252 -0.28 77.56 -4.06
C LEU A 252 0.78 78.00 -5.07
N ARG A 253 0.68 77.55 -6.33
CA ARG A 253 1.67 77.88 -7.39
C ARG A 253 1.82 79.38 -7.61
N THR A 254 0.73 80.16 -7.54
CA THR A 254 0.81 81.64 -7.60
C THR A 254 1.54 82.24 -6.40
N ALA A 255 1.41 81.66 -5.20
CA ALA A 255 2.16 82.11 -4.02
C ALA A 255 3.65 81.70 -4.07
N GLU A 256 3.96 80.52 -4.62
CA GLU A 256 5.33 80.08 -4.92
C GLU A 256 6.02 81.04 -5.90
N GLU A 257 5.39 81.29 -7.05
CA GLU A 257 5.87 82.25 -8.06
C GLU A 257 6.09 83.65 -7.47
N ALA A 258 5.18 84.13 -6.63
CA ALA A 258 5.29 85.44 -5.97
C ALA A 258 6.36 85.51 -4.87
N ALA A 259 6.66 84.39 -4.19
CA ALA A 259 7.76 84.28 -3.24
C ALA A 259 9.12 84.25 -3.96
N LEU A 260 9.23 83.48 -5.04
CA LEU A 260 10.43 83.39 -5.88
C LEU A 260 10.74 84.72 -6.57
N ALA A 261 9.73 85.37 -7.16
CA ALA A 261 9.87 86.67 -7.83
C ALA A 261 10.21 87.84 -6.89
N ALA A 262 10.09 87.66 -5.56
CA ALA A 262 10.50 88.67 -4.59
C ALA A 262 12.04 88.79 -4.47
N GLY A 263 12.78 87.68 -4.61
CA GLY A 263 14.23 87.61 -4.48
C GLY A 263 14.76 87.80 -3.04
N SER A 264 14.32 88.85 -2.34
CA SER A 264 14.43 89.03 -0.89
C SER A 264 13.48 90.13 -0.40
N GLY A 265 13.09 90.11 0.87
CA GLY A 265 12.13 91.05 1.47
C GLY A 265 10.71 90.48 1.53
N THR A 266 9.70 91.33 1.44
CA THR A 266 8.28 90.94 1.59
C THR A 266 7.68 90.58 0.22
N PRO A 267 7.17 89.34 0.03
CA PRO A 267 6.55 88.93 -1.22
C PRO A 267 5.20 89.64 -1.42
N ARG A 268 4.90 90.03 -2.67
CA ARG A 268 3.68 90.80 -2.98
C ARG A 268 2.47 89.89 -3.06
N GLY A 269 1.40 90.24 -2.35
CA GLY A 269 0.13 89.51 -2.36
C GLY A 269 0.11 88.22 -1.53
N VAL A 270 1.26 87.74 -1.03
CA VAL A 270 1.36 86.55 -0.18
C VAL A 270 1.44 86.97 1.29
N THR A 271 0.53 86.43 2.10
CA THR A 271 0.51 86.58 3.56
C THR A 271 0.68 85.21 4.22
N ALA A 272 1.10 85.17 5.49
CA ALA A 272 1.18 83.92 6.24
C ALA A 272 -0.17 83.15 6.22
N LYS A 273 -1.31 83.84 6.39
CA LYS A 273 -2.64 83.22 6.38
C LYS A 273 -3.05 82.69 5.00
N SER A 274 -2.75 83.41 3.91
CA SER A 274 -3.08 82.95 2.56
C SER A 274 -2.20 81.78 2.13
N TRP A 275 -0.92 81.77 2.54
CA TRP A 275 -0.03 80.62 2.37
C TRP A 275 -0.52 79.40 3.17
N ASP A 276 -0.78 79.57 4.46
CA ASP A 276 -1.28 78.52 5.36
C ASP A 276 -2.55 77.83 4.82
N THR A 277 -3.47 78.62 4.26
CA THR A 277 -4.68 78.11 3.59
C THR A 277 -4.35 77.31 2.33
N ALA A 278 -3.45 77.81 1.47
CA ALA A 278 -3.14 77.18 0.18
C ALA A 278 -2.25 75.94 0.31
N ALA A 279 -1.14 76.04 1.05
CA ALA A 279 -0.22 74.94 1.28
C ALA A 279 -0.84 73.85 2.17
N GLY A 280 -1.57 74.22 3.22
CA GLY A 280 -2.30 73.27 4.06
C GLY A 280 -3.38 72.51 3.28
N GLY A 281 -4.13 73.19 2.42
CA GLY A 281 -5.12 72.57 1.52
C GLY A 281 -4.48 71.59 0.53
N VAL A 282 -3.42 71.99 -0.16
CA VAL A 282 -2.71 71.11 -1.11
C VAL A 282 -2.05 69.92 -0.41
N LEU A 283 -1.44 70.11 0.77
CA LEU A 283 -0.86 69.02 1.55
C LEU A 283 -1.93 68.00 2.01
N ALA A 284 -3.14 68.46 2.34
CA ALA A 284 -4.26 67.59 2.70
C ALA A 284 -4.86 66.85 1.48
N GLU A 285 -5.12 67.55 0.37
CA GLU A 285 -5.61 66.92 -0.87
C GLU A 285 -4.58 65.92 -1.45
N LEU A 286 -3.27 66.20 -1.33
CA LEU A 286 -2.22 65.25 -1.70
C LEU A 286 -2.13 64.06 -0.73
N ALA A 287 -2.33 64.25 0.57
CA ALA A 287 -2.33 63.16 1.52
C ALA A 287 -3.50 62.19 1.28
N ASP A 288 -4.72 62.68 1.04
CA ASP A 288 -5.86 61.85 0.63
C ASP A 288 -5.59 61.14 -0.72
N LEU A 289 -4.98 61.84 -1.69
CA LEU A 289 -4.65 61.24 -2.98
C LEU A 289 -3.58 60.12 -2.87
N ASP A 290 -2.53 60.33 -2.07
CA ASP A 290 -1.51 59.32 -1.74
C ASP A 290 -2.14 58.13 -1.00
N ASP A 291 -2.98 58.40 0.01
CA ASP A 291 -3.62 57.38 0.85
C ASP A 291 -4.56 56.49 0.03
N GLN A 292 -5.40 57.08 -0.83
CA GLN A 292 -6.22 56.30 -1.76
C GLN A 292 -5.39 55.61 -2.86
N ALA A 293 -4.20 56.12 -3.22
CA ALA A 293 -3.32 55.46 -4.19
C ALA A 293 -2.63 54.23 -3.59
N ALA A 294 -2.38 54.23 -2.27
CA ALA A 294 -1.98 53.06 -1.50
C ALA A 294 -3.13 52.03 -1.39
N ASP A 295 -4.35 52.44 -1.00
CA ASP A 295 -5.56 51.57 -1.01
C ASP A 295 -5.70 50.86 -2.38
N ARG A 296 -5.70 51.66 -3.47
CA ARG A 296 -5.86 51.15 -4.84
C ARG A 296 -4.64 50.40 -5.37
N TYR A 297 -3.47 50.50 -4.73
CA TYR A 297 -2.33 49.63 -4.98
C TYR A 297 -2.53 48.27 -4.30
N GLN A 298 -2.96 48.26 -3.04
CA GLN A 298 -3.26 47.04 -2.29
C GLN A 298 -4.31 46.17 -3.00
N ASP A 299 -5.40 46.78 -3.51
CA ASP A 299 -6.40 46.12 -4.38
C ASP A 299 -5.78 45.28 -5.52
N ARG A 300 -4.60 45.68 -6.02
CA ARG A 300 -3.88 45.02 -7.13
C ARG A 300 -2.87 43.97 -6.66
N VAL A 301 -2.41 44.03 -5.41
CA VAL A 301 -1.56 42.99 -4.79
C VAL A 301 -2.41 41.84 -4.24
N ASP A 302 -3.59 42.15 -3.72
CA ASP A 302 -4.56 41.23 -3.14
C ASP A 302 -4.86 39.95 -3.96
N PRO A 303 -5.06 40.01 -5.29
CA PRO A 303 -5.19 38.81 -6.12
C PRO A 303 -3.86 38.09 -6.36
N VAL A 304 -2.70 38.75 -6.28
CA VAL A 304 -1.38 38.09 -6.40
C VAL A 304 -1.11 37.28 -5.14
N ALA A 305 -1.28 37.88 -3.97
CA ALA A 305 -1.18 37.24 -2.66
C ALA A 305 -2.03 35.95 -2.58
N ARG A 306 -3.33 36.06 -2.87
CA ARG A 306 -4.26 34.92 -2.89
C ARG A 306 -3.87 33.83 -3.90
N ASN A 307 -3.29 34.19 -5.04
CA ASN A 307 -2.79 33.21 -6.01
C ASN A 307 -1.55 32.45 -5.49
N VAL A 308 -0.63 33.09 -4.76
CA VAL A 308 0.49 32.40 -4.11
C VAL A 308 -0.01 31.37 -3.10
N ILE A 309 -0.90 31.79 -2.19
CA ILE A 309 -1.47 30.93 -1.16
C ILE A 309 -2.26 29.76 -1.78
N ALA A 310 -3.05 30.02 -2.82
CA ALA A 310 -3.78 28.99 -3.56
C ALA A 310 -2.84 27.98 -4.24
N LYS A 311 -1.73 28.41 -4.84
CA LYS A 311 -0.71 27.48 -5.37
C LYS A 311 -0.15 26.57 -4.28
N VAL A 312 0.19 27.12 -3.10
CA VAL A 312 0.74 26.34 -1.97
C VAL A 312 -0.26 25.28 -1.51
N ILE A 313 -1.52 25.66 -1.29
CA ILE A 313 -2.58 24.73 -0.86
C ILE A 313 -2.81 23.63 -1.91
N VAL A 314 -2.90 23.99 -3.19
CA VAL A 314 -3.13 23.04 -4.29
C VAL A 314 -1.93 22.11 -4.49
N ALA A 315 -0.70 22.61 -4.49
CA ALA A 315 0.51 21.80 -4.64
C ALA A 315 0.74 20.86 -3.44
N GLY A 316 0.49 21.36 -2.21
CA GLY A 316 0.50 20.56 -1.00
C GLY A 316 -0.54 19.43 -1.04
N ALA A 317 -1.79 19.75 -1.34
CA ALA A 317 -2.89 18.79 -1.39
C ALA A 317 -2.71 17.74 -2.51
N LEU A 318 -2.38 18.16 -3.74
CA LEU A 318 -2.19 17.24 -4.86
C LEU A 318 -1.00 16.29 -4.63
N GLY A 319 0.11 16.78 -4.08
CA GLY A 319 1.26 15.94 -3.78
C GLY A 319 1.03 14.99 -2.59
N LEU A 320 0.28 15.42 -1.57
CA LEU A 320 -0.19 14.54 -0.50
C LEU A 320 -1.10 13.42 -1.06
N ILE A 321 -2.04 13.75 -1.94
CA ILE A 321 -2.89 12.77 -2.63
C ILE A 321 -2.05 11.79 -3.46
N ALA A 322 -1.06 12.29 -4.21
CA ALA A 322 -0.14 11.46 -5.00
C ALA A 322 0.68 10.50 -4.12
N LEU A 323 1.14 10.94 -2.94
CA LEU A 323 1.84 10.10 -1.97
C LEU A 323 0.94 9.05 -1.33
N LEU A 324 -0.28 9.42 -0.93
CA LEU A 324 -1.26 8.49 -0.38
C LEU A 324 -1.67 7.43 -1.42
N TYR A 325 -1.85 7.83 -2.68
CA TYR A 325 -2.14 6.92 -3.79
C TYR A 325 -0.94 5.99 -4.11
N SER A 326 0.29 6.53 -4.13
CA SER A 326 1.51 5.74 -4.31
C SER A 326 1.71 4.72 -3.19
N LEU A 327 1.49 5.12 -1.93
CA LEU A 327 1.51 4.24 -0.76
C LEU A 327 0.41 3.17 -0.85
N PHE A 328 -0.82 3.53 -1.24
CA PHE A 328 -1.91 2.58 -1.43
C PHE A 328 -1.59 1.54 -2.51
N LEU A 329 -1.10 1.98 -3.67
CA LEU A 329 -0.73 1.09 -4.79
C LEU A 329 0.43 0.17 -4.40
N SER A 330 1.46 0.72 -3.74
CA SER A 330 2.59 -0.02 -3.17
C SER A 330 2.13 -1.09 -2.17
N VAL A 331 1.23 -0.75 -1.25
CA VAL A 331 0.68 -1.70 -0.27
C VAL A 331 -0.23 -2.74 -0.93
N ARG A 332 -0.99 -2.38 -1.98
CA ARG A 332 -1.84 -3.30 -2.75
C ARG A 332 -1.01 -4.33 -3.51
N VAL A 333 -0.08 -3.89 -4.35
CA VAL A 333 0.81 -4.75 -5.16
C VAL A 333 1.75 -5.56 -4.26
N GLY A 334 2.28 -4.96 -3.19
CA GLY A 334 3.06 -5.69 -2.19
C GLY A 334 2.25 -6.78 -1.48
N ARG A 335 0.93 -6.57 -1.25
CA ARG A 335 0.07 -7.56 -0.59
C ARG A 335 -0.36 -8.71 -1.50
N SER A 336 -0.58 -8.51 -2.81
CA SER A 336 -0.81 -9.61 -3.75
C SER A 336 0.45 -10.48 -3.82
N LEU A 337 1.56 -9.95 -4.32
CA LEU A 337 2.82 -10.69 -4.50
C LEU A 337 3.25 -11.50 -3.25
N ILE A 338 3.03 -10.98 -2.04
CA ILE A 338 3.31 -11.70 -0.78
C ILE A 338 2.29 -12.79 -0.46
N ARG A 339 0.99 -12.61 -0.78
CA ARG A 339 -0.03 -13.66 -0.63
C ARG A 339 0.24 -14.80 -1.61
N ASP A 340 0.42 -14.47 -2.87
CA ASP A 340 0.43 -15.42 -3.98
C ASP A 340 1.68 -16.33 -3.85
N LEU A 341 2.85 -15.73 -3.54
CA LEU A 341 4.07 -16.47 -3.16
C LEU A 341 3.95 -17.26 -1.85
N LYS A 342 3.09 -16.86 -0.91
CA LYS A 342 2.86 -17.63 0.34
C LYS A 342 1.98 -18.84 0.06
N GLN A 343 0.97 -18.70 -0.80
CA GLN A 343 0.05 -19.75 -1.19
C GLN A 343 0.77 -20.84 -1.98
N LEU A 344 1.48 -20.49 -3.07
CA LEU A 344 2.28 -21.44 -3.85
C LEU A 344 3.30 -22.20 -2.98
N ARG A 345 3.91 -21.53 -1.99
CA ARG A 345 4.83 -22.15 -1.02
C ARG A 345 4.13 -23.07 -0.01
N LEU A 346 2.85 -22.85 0.30
CA LEU A 346 2.06 -23.73 1.16
C LEU A 346 1.65 -24.99 0.38
N GLU A 347 1.04 -24.81 -0.79
CA GLU A 347 0.60 -25.90 -1.68
C GLU A 347 1.76 -26.84 -2.03
N ALA A 348 2.90 -26.30 -2.44
CA ALA A 348 4.10 -27.09 -2.73
C ALA A 348 4.62 -27.88 -1.52
N HIS A 349 4.47 -27.34 -0.30
CA HIS A 349 4.98 -27.98 0.92
C HIS A 349 4.01 -29.01 1.50
N GLU A 350 2.70 -28.80 1.36
CA GLU A 350 1.66 -29.78 1.73
C GLU A 350 1.69 -30.98 0.78
N ALA A 351 1.80 -30.74 -0.53
CA ALA A 351 1.87 -31.80 -1.54
C ALA A 351 3.10 -32.70 -1.34
N SER A 352 4.28 -32.09 -1.11
CA SER A 352 5.53 -32.82 -0.90
C SER A 352 5.66 -33.46 0.49
N GLY A 353 5.16 -32.79 1.54
CA GLY A 353 5.32 -33.25 2.93
C GLY A 353 4.25 -34.23 3.41
N VAL A 354 3.05 -34.22 2.82
CA VAL A 354 1.91 -35.03 3.28
C VAL A 354 1.28 -35.84 2.15
N ARG A 355 0.78 -35.19 1.09
CA ARG A 355 -0.12 -35.83 0.12
C ARG A 355 0.54 -36.94 -0.72
N LEU A 356 1.66 -36.65 -1.39
CA LEU A 356 2.39 -37.67 -2.16
C LEU A 356 2.83 -38.84 -1.24
N PRO A 357 3.42 -38.61 -0.05
CA PRO A 357 3.71 -39.68 0.91
C PRO A 357 2.51 -40.49 1.40
N SER A 358 1.28 -39.97 1.41
CA SER A 358 0.07 -40.78 1.68
C SER A 358 -0.40 -41.58 0.46
N VAL A 359 -0.41 -40.99 -0.74
CA VAL A 359 -0.80 -41.67 -1.98
C VAL A 359 0.11 -42.86 -2.27
N MET A 360 1.43 -42.68 -2.15
CA MET A 360 2.40 -43.77 -2.35
C MET A 360 2.20 -44.93 -1.36
N ARG A 361 1.82 -44.64 -0.10
CA ARG A 361 1.54 -45.69 0.91
C ARG A 361 0.26 -46.47 0.59
N ARG A 362 -0.81 -45.78 0.16
CA ARG A 362 -2.08 -46.42 -0.23
C ARG A 362 -1.91 -47.32 -1.46
N LEU A 363 -1.21 -46.83 -2.49
CA LEU A 363 -0.83 -47.64 -3.64
C LEU A 363 0.03 -48.86 -3.26
N SER A 364 0.98 -48.72 -2.32
CA SER A 364 1.77 -49.85 -1.83
C SER A 364 0.98 -50.87 -1.01
N ALA A 365 -0.20 -50.51 -0.51
CA ALA A 365 -1.12 -51.40 0.20
C ALA A 365 -2.14 -52.09 -0.73
N GLY A 366 -2.13 -51.77 -2.03
CA GLY A 366 -3.10 -52.30 -3.00
C GLY A 366 -4.46 -51.59 -3.00
N GLU A 367 -4.55 -50.37 -2.46
CA GLU A 367 -5.74 -49.53 -2.65
C GLU A 367 -5.78 -48.97 -4.08
N GLU A 368 -6.96 -49.00 -4.72
CA GLU A 368 -7.22 -48.21 -5.92
C GLU A 368 -7.25 -46.72 -5.57
N VAL A 369 -6.59 -45.89 -6.39
CA VAL A 369 -6.46 -44.44 -6.16
C VAL A 369 -6.76 -43.70 -7.46
N ASP A 370 -7.85 -42.92 -7.49
CA ASP A 370 -8.15 -42.03 -8.61
C ASP A 370 -7.24 -40.79 -8.62
N VAL A 371 -6.65 -40.53 -9.79
CA VAL A 371 -5.75 -39.40 -10.05
C VAL A 371 -6.47 -38.06 -9.99
N GLU A 372 -7.70 -37.96 -10.51
CA GLU A 372 -8.43 -36.67 -10.55
C GLU A 372 -8.98 -36.27 -9.18
N THR A 373 -9.29 -37.24 -8.31
CA THR A 373 -9.69 -37.00 -6.91
C THR A 373 -8.52 -36.56 -6.02
N GLU A 374 -7.34 -37.17 -6.14
CA GLU A 374 -6.17 -36.81 -5.32
C GLU A 374 -5.43 -35.55 -5.81
N VAL A 375 -5.35 -35.37 -7.14
CA VAL A 375 -4.69 -34.21 -7.78
C VAL A 375 -5.65 -33.57 -8.79
N PRO A 376 -6.71 -32.88 -8.31
CA PRO A 376 -7.63 -32.18 -9.19
C PRO A 376 -6.92 -31.07 -9.98
N ARG A 377 -7.48 -30.79 -11.16
CA ARG A 377 -7.00 -29.75 -12.08
C ARG A 377 -7.34 -28.38 -11.50
N LEU A 378 -6.33 -27.68 -11.00
CA LEU A 378 -6.48 -26.34 -10.43
C LEU A 378 -6.31 -25.27 -11.53
N GLU A 379 -7.26 -24.35 -11.61
CA GLU A 379 -7.10 -23.14 -12.42
C GLU A 379 -6.23 -22.13 -11.66
N TYR A 380 -5.26 -21.53 -12.36
CA TYR A 380 -4.33 -20.54 -11.84
C TYR A 380 -4.44 -19.23 -12.64
N ASP A 381 -4.15 -18.10 -12.00
CA ASP A 381 -4.12 -16.79 -12.66
C ASP A 381 -3.14 -16.76 -13.85
N ARG A 382 -3.48 -16.01 -14.91
CA ARG A 382 -2.62 -15.82 -16.10
C ARG A 382 -1.47 -14.83 -15.83
N ASN A 383 -0.58 -15.19 -14.90
CA ASN A 383 0.65 -14.47 -14.56
C ASN A 383 1.78 -15.46 -14.26
N GLU A 384 3.00 -14.96 -14.12
CA GLU A 384 4.22 -15.79 -13.98
C GLU A 384 4.26 -16.62 -12.69
N ILE A 385 3.44 -16.29 -11.68
CA ILE A 385 3.27 -17.10 -10.47
C ILE A 385 2.28 -18.24 -10.72
N GLY A 386 1.19 -17.97 -11.44
CA GLY A 386 0.18 -18.95 -11.81
C GLY A 386 0.69 -19.98 -12.84
N GLU A 387 1.52 -19.58 -13.79
CA GLU A 387 2.23 -20.50 -14.69
C GLU A 387 3.08 -21.52 -13.92
N VAL A 388 3.78 -21.09 -12.86
CA VAL A 388 4.56 -21.99 -11.98
C VAL A 388 3.63 -22.89 -11.15
N GLY A 389 2.46 -22.39 -10.72
CA GLY A 389 1.43 -23.20 -10.08
C GLY A 389 0.90 -24.30 -11.01
N GLN A 390 0.54 -23.95 -12.24
CA GLN A 390 0.04 -24.87 -13.27
C GLN A 390 1.09 -25.92 -13.64
N ALA A 391 2.35 -25.52 -13.81
CA ALA A 391 3.45 -26.43 -14.08
C ALA A 391 3.68 -27.41 -12.91
N LEU A 392 3.56 -26.95 -11.67
CA LEU A 392 3.68 -27.78 -10.48
C LEU A 392 2.51 -28.77 -10.33
N ASN A 393 1.27 -28.34 -10.53
CA ASN A 393 0.09 -29.21 -10.53
C ASN A 393 0.17 -30.27 -11.64
N THR A 394 0.63 -29.88 -12.83
CA THR A 394 0.85 -30.80 -13.96
C THR A 394 1.92 -31.85 -13.64
N LEU A 395 3.04 -31.45 -13.04
CA LEU A 395 4.10 -32.35 -12.58
C LEU A 395 3.60 -33.31 -11.48
N GLN A 396 2.81 -32.82 -10.53
CA GLN A 396 2.21 -33.63 -9.47
C GLN A 396 1.22 -34.67 -10.04
N ARG A 397 0.33 -34.25 -10.96
CA ARG A 397 -0.64 -35.13 -11.60
C ARG A 397 0.07 -36.23 -12.41
N ALA A 398 1.11 -35.87 -13.18
CA ALA A 398 1.93 -36.83 -13.92
C ALA A 398 2.66 -37.83 -13.01
N ALA A 399 3.18 -37.38 -11.85
CA ALA A 399 3.84 -38.26 -10.89
C ALA A 399 2.87 -39.25 -10.23
N VAL A 400 1.65 -38.82 -9.88
CA VAL A 400 0.61 -39.71 -9.34
C VAL A 400 0.09 -40.66 -10.42
N GLU A 401 -0.17 -40.19 -11.64
CA GLU A 401 -0.60 -41.03 -12.76
C GLU A 401 0.41 -42.13 -13.10
N ALA A 402 1.72 -41.83 -13.03
CA ALA A 402 2.78 -42.82 -13.20
C ALA A 402 2.81 -43.85 -12.05
N ALA A 403 2.57 -43.42 -10.81
CA ALA A 403 2.53 -44.31 -9.65
C ALA A 403 1.32 -45.26 -9.68
N VAL A 404 0.14 -44.78 -10.11
CA VAL A 404 -1.06 -45.62 -10.30
C VAL A 404 -0.80 -46.70 -11.35
N LYS A 405 -0.31 -46.31 -12.54
CA LYS A 405 0.02 -47.26 -13.63
C LYS A 405 1.05 -48.31 -13.22
N GLN A 406 2.02 -47.95 -12.38
CA GLN A 406 3.00 -48.89 -11.83
C GLN A 406 2.38 -49.90 -10.84
N ALA A 407 1.33 -49.51 -10.11
CA ALA A 407 0.58 -50.41 -9.23
C ALA A 407 -0.33 -51.36 -10.04
N GLU A 408 -1.03 -50.85 -11.05
CA GLU A 408 -1.87 -51.64 -11.98
C GLU A 408 -1.05 -52.76 -12.66
N LEU A 409 0.15 -52.43 -13.16
CA LEU A 409 1.06 -53.41 -13.78
C LEU A 409 1.46 -54.54 -12.81
N ARG A 410 1.69 -54.23 -11.53
CA ARG A 410 2.01 -55.23 -10.49
C ARG A 410 0.80 -56.12 -10.16
N ALA A 411 -0.41 -55.56 -10.14
CA ALA A 411 -1.64 -56.32 -9.96
C ALA A 411 -1.87 -57.31 -11.12
N GLY A 412 -1.71 -56.86 -12.38
CA GLY A 412 -1.89 -57.70 -13.56
C GLY A 412 -0.93 -58.91 -13.61
N VAL A 413 0.34 -58.73 -13.23
CA VAL A 413 1.31 -59.85 -13.12
C VAL A 413 0.85 -60.89 -12.09
N SER A 414 0.24 -60.45 -10.98
CA SER A 414 -0.27 -61.35 -9.93
C SER A 414 -1.44 -62.21 -10.43
N GLU A 415 -2.33 -61.65 -11.26
CA GLU A 415 -3.45 -62.39 -11.85
C GLU A 415 -2.98 -63.48 -12.84
N VAL A 416 -1.94 -63.19 -13.63
CA VAL A 416 -1.35 -64.17 -14.58
C VAL A 416 -0.88 -65.44 -13.85
N PHE A 417 -0.28 -65.30 -12.65
CA PHE A 417 0.11 -66.45 -11.83
C PHE A 417 -1.09 -67.28 -11.35
N VAL A 418 -2.21 -66.65 -10.93
CA VAL A 418 -3.46 -67.37 -10.56
C VAL A 418 -3.97 -68.21 -11.73
N ASN A 419 -3.98 -67.60 -12.92
CA ASN A 419 -4.52 -68.22 -14.13
C ASN A 419 -3.65 -69.40 -14.61
N LEU A 420 -2.31 -69.24 -14.60
CA LEU A 420 -1.36 -70.30 -14.88
C LEU A 420 -1.50 -71.48 -13.90
N ALA A 421 -1.55 -71.19 -12.59
CA ALA A 421 -1.73 -72.19 -11.55
C ALA A 421 -3.01 -73.02 -11.74
N ARG A 422 -4.15 -72.34 -11.95
CA ARG A 422 -5.45 -72.98 -12.18
C ARG A 422 -5.45 -73.83 -13.46
N ARG A 423 -4.79 -73.38 -14.53
CA ARG A 423 -4.66 -74.14 -15.79
C ARG A 423 -3.86 -75.43 -15.60
N SER A 424 -2.76 -75.37 -14.85
CA SER A 424 -1.97 -76.55 -14.50
C SER A 424 -2.76 -77.56 -13.65
N GLN A 425 -3.49 -77.09 -12.62
CA GLN A 425 -4.35 -77.96 -11.80
C GLN A 425 -5.40 -78.73 -12.63
N VAL A 426 -6.02 -78.08 -13.63
CA VAL A 426 -7.03 -78.72 -14.51
C VAL A 426 -6.42 -79.77 -15.45
N LEU A 427 -5.17 -79.62 -15.87
CA LEU A 427 -4.44 -80.64 -16.63
C LEU A 427 -4.05 -81.83 -15.74
N LEU A 428 -3.50 -81.55 -14.56
CA LEU A 428 -3.03 -82.56 -13.61
C LEU A 428 -4.15 -83.43 -13.05
N HIS A 429 -5.32 -82.87 -12.75
CA HIS A 429 -6.48 -83.64 -12.32
C HIS A 429 -6.94 -84.68 -13.38
N LYS A 430 -6.80 -84.35 -14.67
CA LYS A 430 -7.07 -85.30 -15.76
C LYS A 430 -6.00 -86.39 -15.87
N GLN A 431 -4.74 -86.07 -15.60
CA GLN A 431 -3.63 -87.04 -15.58
C GLN A 431 -3.76 -88.03 -14.42
N LEU A 432 -4.02 -87.55 -13.19
CA LEU A 432 -4.29 -88.40 -12.02
C LEU A 432 -5.46 -89.36 -12.27
N THR A 433 -6.57 -88.87 -12.83
CA THR A 433 -7.74 -89.71 -13.16
C THR A 433 -7.41 -90.83 -14.17
N LEU A 434 -6.43 -90.60 -15.05
CA LEU A 434 -6.00 -91.55 -16.07
C LEU A 434 -5.01 -92.57 -15.48
N LEU A 435 -4.10 -92.15 -14.59
CA LEU A 435 -3.24 -93.02 -13.79
C LEU A 435 -4.05 -93.97 -12.88
N ASP A 436 -5.01 -93.42 -12.11
CA ASP A 436 -5.98 -94.17 -11.27
C ASP A 436 -6.90 -95.12 -12.07
N THR A 437 -6.93 -94.98 -13.40
CA THR A 437 -7.60 -95.89 -14.33
C THR A 437 -6.65 -96.96 -14.92
N MET A 438 -5.33 -96.71 -14.92
CA MET A 438 -4.29 -97.65 -15.33
C MET A 438 -3.87 -98.56 -14.17
N GLU A 439 -3.61 -98.01 -12.98
CA GLU A 439 -3.29 -98.75 -11.75
C GLU A 439 -4.31 -99.87 -11.50
N ARG A 440 -5.61 -99.57 -11.60
CA ARG A 440 -6.71 -100.55 -11.42
C ARG A 440 -6.89 -101.57 -12.55
N ARG A 441 -6.00 -101.58 -13.54
CA ARG A 441 -6.02 -102.51 -14.70
C ARG A 441 -4.74 -103.31 -14.87
N THR A 442 -3.67 -102.95 -14.17
CA THR A 442 -2.37 -103.62 -14.20
C THR A 442 -2.28 -104.61 -13.03
N GLU A 443 -1.97 -105.87 -13.34
CA GLU A 443 -1.69 -106.92 -12.34
C GLU A 443 -0.19 -107.28 -12.27
N ASP A 444 0.65 -106.69 -13.14
CA ASP A 444 2.10 -106.84 -13.12
C ASP A 444 2.72 -105.97 -12.02
N THR A 445 3.62 -106.56 -11.23
CA THR A 445 4.24 -105.89 -10.07
C THR A 445 5.31 -104.86 -10.48
N GLU A 446 5.97 -105.01 -11.63
CA GLU A 446 6.95 -104.03 -12.11
C GLU A 446 6.25 -102.82 -12.76
N GLU A 447 5.25 -103.05 -13.62
CA GLU A 447 4.42 -101.94 -14.16
C GLU A 447 3.70 -101.16 -13.07
N LEU A 448 3.19 -101.83 -12.02
CA LEU A 448 2.52 -101.17 -10.90
C LEU A 448 3.50 -100.27 -10.11
N ALA A 449 4.77 -100.68 -9.98
CA ALA A 449 5.80 -99.88 -9.32
C ALA A 449 6.15 -98.61 -10.12
N ASP A 450 6.20 -98.69 -11.46
CA ASP A 450 6.39 -97.51 -12.32
C ASP A 450 5.13 -96.61 -12.38
N LEU A 451 3.93 -97.19 -12.27
CA LEU A 451 2.68 -96.45 -12.09
C LEU A 451 2.66 -95.65 -10.77
N PHE A 452 3.11 -96.22 -9.66
CA PHE A 452 3.26 -95.47 -8.40
C PHE A 452 4.26 -94.31 -8.54
N ARG A 453 5.40 -94.51 -9.22
CA ARG A 453 6.37 -93.42 -9.50
C ARG A 453 5.72 -92.28 -10.31
N LEU A 454 4.87 -92.61 -11.27
CA LEU A 454 4.12 -91.61 -12.07
C LEU A 454 3.05 -90.87 -11.25
N ASP A 455 2.38 -91.53 -10.30
CA ASP A 455 1.43 -90.84 -9.40
C ASP A 455 2.15 -89.89 -8.44
N HIS A 456 3.28 -90.30 -7.85
CA HIS A 456 4.11 -89.42 -7.03
C HIS A 456 4.58 -88.17 -7.80
N LEU A 457 5.10 -88.34 -9.03
CA LEU A 457 5.46 -87.21 -9.90
C LEU A 457 4.26 -86.29 -10.20
N THR A 458 3.08 -86.86 -10.43
CA THR A 458 1.86 -86.07 -10.72
C THR A 458 1.34 -85.34 -9.49
N THR A 459 1.45 -85.94 -8.30
CA THR A 459 1.17 -85.30 -7.00
C THR A 459 2.14 -84.15 -6.70
N ARG A 460 3.44 -84.34 -6.98
CA ARG A 460 4.46 -83.28 -6.89
C ARG A 460 4.16 -82.10 -7.83
N MET A 461 3.75 -82.37 -9.07
CA MET A 461 3.29 -81.32 -10.00
C MET A 461 2.01 -80.62 -9.51
N ARG A 462 1.07 -81.33 -8.87
CA ARG A 462 -0.14 -80.72 -8.26
C ARG A 462 0.25 -79.67 -7.20
N ARG A 463 1.18 -80.04 -6.33
CA ARG A 463 1.72 -79.17 -5.29
C ARG A 463 2.48 -77.96 -5.86
N HIS A 464 3.30 -78.13 -6.90
CA HIS A 464 3.95 -76.98 -7.57
C HIS A 464 2.92 -75.98 -8.15
N ALA A 465 1.79 -76.47 -8.69
CA ALA A 465 0.69 -75.58 -9.12
C ALA A 465 0.01 -74.89 -7.92
N GLU A 466 -0.15 -75.55 -6.78
CA GLU A 466 -0.68 -74.96 -5.54
C GLU A 466 0.28 -73.91 -4.93
N GLY A 467 1.60 -74.11 -5.06
CA GLY A 467 2.61 -73.10 -4.74
C GLY A 467 2.43 -71.80 -5.53
N LEU A 468 2.12 -71.89 -6.83
CA LEU A 468 1.80 -70.71 -7.66
C LEU A 468 0.50 -69.98 -7.24
N VAL A 469 -0.46 -70.68 -6.63
CA VAL A 469 -1.65 -70.06 -6.01
C VAL A 469 -1.25 -69.25 -4.76
N ILE A 470 -0.35 -69.79 -3.94
CA ILE A 470 0.17 -69.10 -2.75
C ILE A 470 1.01 -67.87 -3.17
N LEU A 471 1.82 -67.99 -4.23
CA LEU A 471 2.63 -66.90 -4.79
C LEU A 471 1.82 -65.76 -5.43
N SER A 472 0.58 -66.03 -5.85
CA SER A 472 -0.37 -64.99 -6.28
C SER A 472 -1.22 -64.41 -5.13
N GLY A 473 -1.00 -64.87 -3.89
CA GLY A 473 -1.70 -64.37 -2.69
C GLY A 473 -3.10 -64.92 -2.50
N ALA A 474 -3.58 -65.78 -3.40
CA ALA A 474 -4.87 -66.44 -3.27
C ALA A 474 -4.88 -67.43 -2.08
N ALA A 475 -6.02 -67.52 -1.41
CA ALA A 475 -6.19 -68.45 -0.29
C ALA A 475 -6.31 -69.91 -0.79
N PRO A 476 -5.76 -70.90 -0.05
CA PRO A 476 -5.94 -72.32 -0.37
C PRO A 476 -7.43 -72.70 -0.43
N SER A 477 -7.79 -73.55 -1.39
CA SER A 477 -9.18 -73.91 -1.71
C SER A 477 -9.91 -74.72 -0.63
N ARG A 478 -9.22 -75.14 0.45
CA ARG A 478 -9.76 -76.01 1.49
C ARG A 478 -9.25 -75.62 2.88
N GLN A 479 -10.03 -74.83 3.62
CA GLN A 479 -9.76 -74.51 5.02
C GLN A 479 -10.39 -75.53 5.98
N TRP A 480 -9.66 -75.92 7.03
CA TRP A 480 -10.18 -76.78 8.09
C TRP A 480 -10.90 -75.94 9.16
N ARG A 481 -11.99 -76.47 9.74
CA ARG A 481 -12.85 -75.73 10.70
C ARG A 481 -12.75 -76.22 12.15
N LYS A 482 -12.00 -77.28 12.41
CA LYS A 482 -11.75 -77.83 13.75
C LYS A 482 -10.24 -77.96 13.96
N PRO A 483 -9.74 -77.95 15.21
CA PRO A 483 -8.36 -78.29 15.49
C PRO A 483 -8.01 -79.70 15.02
N VAL A 484 -6.75 -79.91 14.62
CA VAL A 484 -6.19 -81.19 14.18
C VAL A 484 -4.90 -81.44 14.97
N GLN A 485 -4.64 -82.67 15.43
CA GLN A 485 -3.41 -82.95 16.19
C GLN A 485 -2.17 -82.64 15.35
N LEU A 486 -1.14 -82.04 15.95
CA LEU A 486 0.11 -81.70 15.26
C LEU A 486 0.81 -82.95 14.69
N MET A 487 0.69 -84.10 15.37
CA MET A 487 1.10 -85.40 14.84
C MET A 487 0.40 -85.76 13.51
N ASP A 488 -0.86 -85.39 13.32
CA ASP A 488 -1.62 -85.65 12.10
C ASP A 488 -1.36 -84.59 11.02
N VAL A 489 -1.06 -83.33 11.40
CA VAL A 489 -0.55 -82.29 10.49
C VAL A 489 0.82 -82.68 9.90
N VAL A 490 1.76 -83.11 10.75
CA VAL A 490 3.08 -83.61 10.33
C VAL A 490 2.95 -84.90 9.53
N ARG A 491 2.03 -85.81 9.89
CA ARG A 491 1.75 -87.01 9.09
C ARG A 491 1.20 -86.68 7.70
N ALA A 492 0.31 -85.69 7.59
CA ALA A 492 -0.17 -85.20 6.30
C ALA A 492 0.98 -84.62 5.47
N ALA A 493 1.84 -83.80 6.07
CA ALA A 493 3.02 -83.24 5.40
C ALA A 493 4.01 -84.32 4.92
N VAL A 494 4.21 -85.39 5.70
CA VAL A 494 5.01 -86.56 5.27
C VAL A 494 4.36 -87.32 4.11
N ALA A 495 3.04 -87.42 4.07
CA ALA A 495 2.30 -88.02 2.96
C ALA A 495 2.25 -87.14 1.69
N GLU A 496 2.81 -85.93 1.73
CA GLU A 496 2.94 -84.99 0.60
C GLU A 496 4.38 -84.90 0.06
N VAL A 497 5.28 -85.79 0.49
CA VAL A 497 6.69 -85.88 0.07
C VAL A 497 6.92 -87.16 -0.73
N GLU A 498 7.74 -87.08 -1.79
CA GLU A 498 8.03 -88.22 -2.68
C GLU A 498 8.72 -89.37 -1.90
N ASP A 499 9.78 -89.04 -1.17
CA ASP A 499 10.63 -89.96 -0.39
C ASP A 499 10.07 -90.22 1.04
N TYR A 500 8.75 -90.38 1.20
CA TYR A 500 8.10 -90.46 2.53
C TYR A 500 8.63 -91.60 3.42
N GLU A 501 9.09 -92.72 2.84
CA GLU A 501 9.69 -93.85 3.57
C GLU A 501 10.99 -93.48 4.29
N ARG A 502 11.68 -92.42 3.84
CA ARG A 502 12.93 -91.92 4.43
C ARG A 502 12.69 -90.97 5.63
N ILE A 503 11.45 -90.72 6.04
CA ILE A 503 11.15 -89.71 7.08
C ILE A 503 10.78 -90.36 8.43
N GLU A 504 11.70 -90.25 9.39
CA GLU A 504 11.53 -90.76 10.75
C GLU A 504 10.91 -89.69 11.68
N VAL A 505 9.58 -89.71 11.82
CA VAL A 505 8.87 -88.84 12.77
C VAL A 505 8.91 -89.43 14.19
N ARG A 506 9.64 -88.78 15.11
CA ARG A 506 9.62 -89.15 16.54
C ARG A 506 8.27 -88.77 17.18
N ARG A 507 7.89 -89.45 18.26
CA ARG A 507 6.65 -89.17 19.00
C ARG A 507 6.66 -87.73 19.55
N LEU A 508 5.88 -86.84 18.92
CA LEU A 508 5.62 -85.49 19.39
C LEU A 508 4.62 -85.49 20.57
N PRO A 509 4.65 -84.46 21.44
CA PRO A 509 3.59 -84.22 22.43
C PRO A 509 2.18 -84.10 21.81
N ARG A 510 1.15 -84.44 22.59
CA ARG A 510 -0.26 -84.21 22.23
C ARG A 510 -0.58 -82.72 22.28
N VAL A 511 -0.58 -82.07 21.12
CA VAL A 511 -0.97 -80.67 20.89
C VAL A 511 -1.77 -80.62 19.60
N ALA A 512 -2.79 -79.76 19.50
CA ALA A 512 -3.54 -79.52 18.26
C ALA A 512 -3.16 -78.17 17.61
N VAL A 513 -3.38 -78.08 16.30
CA VAL A 513 -3.22 -76.88 15.48
C VAL A 513 -4.60 -76.33 15.13
N THR A 514 -4.78 -75.01 15.17
CA THR A 514 -6.07 -74.37 14.85
C THR A 514 -6.44 -74.54 13.36
N GLY A 515 -7.71 -74.83 13.08
CA GLY A 515 -8.21 -75.21 11.74
C GLY A 515 -7.73 -74.32 10.58
N PRO A 516 -7.79 -72.98 10.67
CA PRO A 516 -7.32 -72.09 9.60
C PRO A 516 -5.83 -72.23 9.27
N ALA A 517 -4.99 -72.63 10.23
CA ALA A 517 -3.56 -72.78 10.07
C ALA A 517 -3.13 -74.18 9.61
N VAL A 518 -4.03 -75.19 9.69
CA VAL A 518 -3.71 -76.59 9.34
C VAL A 518 -3.15 -76.72 7.93
N ALA A 519 -3.81 -76.14 6.92
CA ALA A 519 -3.34 -76.23 5.53
C ALA A 519 -1.99 -75.54 5.36
N ASP A 520 -1.86 -74.30 5.83
CA ASP A 520 -0.62 -73.53 5.70
C ASP A 520 0.58 -74.20 6.40
N LEU A 521 0.35 -74.85 7.56
CA LEU A 521 1.38 -75.60 8.27
C LEU A 521 1.69 -76.96 7.62
N THR A 522 0.70 -77.68 7.09
CA THR A 522 0.95 -78.90 6.29
C THR A 522 1.85 -78.58 5.10
N HIS A 523 1.47 -77.59 4.28
CA HIS A 523 2.25 -77.21 3.10
C HIS A 523 3.64 -76.67 3.47
N LEU A 524 3.77 -75.82 4.51
CA LEU A 524 5.06 -75.29 4.97
C LEU A 524 6.00 -76.41 5.45
N VAL A 525 5.50 -77.37 6.23
CA VAL A 525 6.30 -78.51 6.70
C VAL A 525 6.65 -79.44 5.54
N ALA A 526 5.74 -79.67 4.59
CA ALA A 526 6.00 -80.50 3.41
C ALA A 526 7.03 -79.88 2.44
N GLU A 527 7.08 -78.55 2.31
CA GLU A 527 8.16 -77.85 1.60
C GLU A 527 9.52 -78.02 2.28
N LEU A 528 9.59 -77.98 3.62
CA LEU A 528 10.84 -78.21 4.33
C LEU A 528 11.29 -79.69 4.30
N LEU A 529 10.35 -80.63 4.37
CA LEU A 529 10.63 -82.07 4.29
C LEU A 529 11.10 -82.49 2.89
N GLU A 530 10.46 -81.99 1.81
CA GLU A 530 10.86 -82.25 0.42
C GLU A 530 12.29 -81.75 0.15
N ASN A 531 12.63 -80.55 0.63
CA ASN A 531 14.02 -80.05 0.53
C ASN A 531 14.97 -80.95 1.32
N ALA A 532 14.61 -81.36 2.54
CA ALA A 532 15.45 -82.23 3.37
C ALA A 532 15.69 -83.62 2.75
N THR A 533 14.69 -84.23 2.10
CA THR A 533 14.87 -85.52 1.41
C THR A 533 15.67 -85.39 0.11
N VAL A 534 15.38 -84.36 -0.71
CA VAL A 534 16.06 -84.11 -1.99
C VAL A 534 17.56 -83.80 -1.82
N PHE A 535 17.93 -83.03 -0.79
CA PHE A 535 19.35 -82.68 -0.54
C PHE A 535 20.11 -83.72 0.31
N SER A 536 19.44 -84.74 0.86
CA SER A 536 20.05 -85.84 1.63
C SER A 536 20.30 -87.08 0.76
N PRO A 537 21.45 -87.78 0.85
CA PRO A 537 21.73 -89.00 0.09
C PRO A 537 20.66 -90.09 0.29
N PRO A 538 20.28 -90.87 -0.74
CA PRO A 538 19.08 -91.74 -0.71
C PRO A 538 19.13 -92.88 0.31
N HIS A 539 20.32 -93.22 0.85
CA HIS A 539 20.51 -94.18 1.93
C HIS A 539 20.48 -93.56 3.33
N THR A 540 20.06 -92.29 3.45
CA THR A 540 19.96 -91.57 4.74
C THR A 540 18.51 -91.16 5.01
N ALA A 541 18.10 -91.31 6.26
CA ALA A 541 16.79 -90.87 6.76
C ALA A 541 16.84 -89.42 7.28
N VAL A 542 15.75 -88.69 7.00
CA VAL A 542 15.46 -87.35 7.54
C VAL A 542 14.69 -87.53 8.85
N GLN A 543 15.12 -86.84 9.92
CA GLN A 543 14.52 -87.03 11.25
C GLN A 543 13.68 -85.82 11.65
N VAL A 544 12.42 -86.07 12.03
CA VAL A 544 11.50 -85.03 12.50
C VAL A 544 11.34 -85.14 14.01
N LEU A 545 11.72 -84.08 14.69
CA LEU A 545 11.64 -83.90 16.14
C LEU A 545 10.75 -82.69 16.45
N GLY A 546 10.31 -82.59 17.70
CA GLY A 546 9.66 -81.37 18.17
C GLY A 546 9.29 -81.39 19.64
N GLU A 547 9.28 -80.20 20.23
CA GLU A 547 9.07 -79.95 21.64
C GLU A 547 8.18 -78.72 21.88
N ARG A 548 7.45 -78.70 23.00
CA ARG A 548 6.71 -77.49 23.42
C ARG A 548 7.67 -76.58 24.18
N VAL A 549 7.75 -75.33 23.73
CA VAL A 549 8.60 -74.27 24.28
C VAL A 549 7.74 -73.18 24.92
N ALA A 550 8.35 -72.26 25.67
CA ALA A 550 7.62 -71.33 26.55
C ALA A 550 6.54 -70.45 25.86
N ASN A 551 6.62 -70.23 24.54
CA ASN A 551 5.69 -69.39 23.78
C ASN A 551 5.08 -70.10 22.54
N GLY A 552 5.10 -71.44 22.50
CA GLY A 552 4.59 -72.21 21.35
C GLY A 552 5.20 -73.61 21.23
N PHE A 553 5.40 -74.07 20.00
CA PHE A 553 5.97 -75.38 19.69
C PHE A 553 7.08 -75.24 18.64
N THR A 554 8.20 -75.94 18.86
CA THR A 554 9.30 -76.00 17.90
C THR A 554 9.29 -77.37 17.22
N LEU A 555 9.22 -77.40 15.90
CA LEU A 555 9.44 -78.58 15.08
C LEU A 555 10.82 -78.47 14.42
N GLU A 556 11.65 -79.50 14.54
CA GLU A 556 12.97 -79.57 13.92
C GLU A 556 13.02 -80.69 12.89
N ILE A 557 13.42 -80.35 11.67
CA ILE A 557 13.64 -81.29 10.58
C ILE A 557 15.15 -81.37 10.36
N HIS A 558 15.76 -82.51 10.67
CA HIS A 558 17.21 -82.74 10.53
C HIS A 558 17.48 -83.55 9.26
N ASP A 559 18.13 -82.91 8.29
CA ASP A 559 18.64 -83.55 7.08
C ASP A 559 20.07 -84.11 7.30
N ARG A 560 20.57 -84.91 6.36
CA ARG A 560 21.95 -85.46 6.35
C ARG A 560 22.64 -85.21 5.00
N GLY A 561 22.33 -84.08 4.39
CA GLY A 561 22.82 -83.63 3.10
C GLY A 561 24.22 -83.02 3.12
N LEU A 562 24.56 -82.36 2.02
CA LEU A 562 25.84 -81.63 1.86
C LEU A 562 25.92 -80.38 2.77
N GLY A 563 24.79 -79.93 3.32
CA GLY A 563 24.68 -78.69 4.08
C GLY A 563 24.77 -77.44 3.20
N MET A 564 24.69 -76.27 3.83
CA MET A 564 24.74 -74.96 3.15
C MET A 564 26.01 -74.21 3.56
N ALA A 565 26.66 -73.54 2.60
CA ALA A 565 27.72 -72.59 2.89
C ALA A 565 27.16 -71.41 3.72
N ALA A 566 27.99 -70.81 4.60
CA ALA A 566 27.53 -69.80 5.55
C ALA A 566 26.77 -68.63 4.89
N ASP A 567 27.27 -68.11 3.77
CA ASP A 567 26.64 -67.02 3.02
C ASP A 567 25.32 -67.43 2.37
N ALA A 568 25.21 -68.68 1.91
CA ALA A 568 23.98 -69.24 1.32
C ALA A 568 22.92 -69.54 2.40
N LEU A 569 23.35 -69.99 3.58
CA LEU A 569 22.49 -70.16 4.75
C LEU A 569 22.02 -68.80 5.29
N LEU A 570 22.84 -67.75 5.18
CA LEU A 570 22.44 -66.38 5.50
C LEU A 570 21.44 -65.82 4.48
N ASP A 571 21.70 -65.94 3.17
CA ASP A 571 20.77 -65.59 2.08
C ASP A 571 19.41 -66.29 2.26
N ALA A 572 19.41 -67.60 2.54
CA ALA A 572 18.18 -68.34 2.79
C ALA A 572 17.43 -67.86 4.05
N ASN A 573 18.13 -67.63 5.17
CA ASN A 573 17.49 -67.10 6.39
C ASN A 573 16.97 -65.66 6.22
N LEU A 574 17.66 -64.81 5.45
CA LEU A 574 17.18 -63.46 5.13
C LEU A 574 15.89 -63.51 4.31
N ARG A 575 15.84 -64.32 3.24
CA ARG A 575 14.61 -64.53 2.43
C ARG A 575 13.45 -65.20 3.18
N LEU A 576 13.75 -65.89 4.28
CA LEU A 576 12.75 -66.45 5.20
C LEU A 576 12.21 -65.43 6.21
N ALA A 577 12.97 -64.36 6.51
CA ALA A 577 12.60 -63.33 7.48
C ALA A 577 12.02 -62.06 6.82
N GLU A 578 12.61 -61.62 5.71
CA GLU A 578 12.13 -60.53 4.85
C GLU A 578 11.50 -61.15 3.60
N THR A 579 10.17 -61.11 3.50
CA THR A 579 9.44 -61.64 2.33
C THR A 579 9.70 -60.74 1.12
N PRO A 580 10.47 -61.16 0.10
CA PRO A 580 10.83 -60.29 -1.02
C PRO A 580 9.66 -60.14 -2.01
N GLU A 581 9.75 -59.22 -2.97
CA GLU A 581 8.94 -59.32 -4.19
C GLU A 581 9.46 -60.49 -5.04
N PHE A 582 8.56 -61.23 -5.70
CA PHE A 582 8.93 -62.42 -6.48
C PHE A 582 9.51 -62.02 -7.85
N GLU A 583 10.82 -62.19 -8.03
CA GLU A 583 11.47 -62.03 -9.34
C GLU A 583 11.39 -63.32 -10.16
N LEU A 584 11.01 -63.19 -11.43
CA LEU A 584 10.74 -64.28 -12.38
C LEU A 584 11.95 -65.18 -12.74
N SER A 585 13.13 -64.90 -12.22
CA SER A 585 14.37 -65.64 -12.49
C SER A 585 14.63 -66.82 -11.55
N ASP A 586 14.19 -66.77 -10.28
CA ASP A 586 14.60 -67.70 -9.22
C ASP A 586 13.76 -69.00 -9.14
N THR A 587 13.49 -69.62 -10.30
CA THR A 587 12.58 -70.78 -10.43
C THR A 587 12.98 -71.96 -9.53
N ASP A 588 14.28 -72.27 -9.44
CA ASP A 588 14.82 -73.41 -8.70
C ASP A 588 14.71 -73.26 -7.16
N ARG A 589 14.27 -72.10 -6.66
CA ARG A 589 14.18 -71.78 -5.22
C ARG A 589 12.74 -71.56 -4.72
N LEU A 590 11.75 -71.91 -5.54
CA LEU A 590 10.30 -71.73 -5.29
C LEU A 590 9.86 -72.10 -3.86
N GLY A 591 10.34 -73.24 -3.35
CA GLY A 591 9.94 -73.78 -2.05
C GLY A 591 10.26 -72.86 -0.87
N LEU A 592 11.43 -72.22 -0.84
CA LEU A 592 11.80 -71.29 0.24
C LEU A 592 10.93 -70.03 0.24
N PHE A 593 10.47 -69.57 -0.93
CA PHE A 593 9.56 -68.44 -1.05
C PHE A 593 8.13 -68.82 -0.63
N VAL A 594 7.66 -70.02 -1.00
CA VAL A 594 6.38 -70.55 -0.50
C VAL A 594 6.41 -70.68 1.03
N VAL A 595 7.52 -71.20 1.60
CA VAL A 595 7.73 -71.25 3.05
C VAL A 595 7.71 -69.86 3.67
N SER A 596 8.46 -68.87 3.15
CA SER A 596 8.51 -67.52 3.76
C SER A 596 7.15 -66.81 3.72
N ARG A 597 6.36 -67.00 2.66
CA ARG A 597 5.03 -66.42 2.53
C ARG A 597 3.98 -67.10 3.41
N LEU A 598 4.03 -68.43 3.55
CA LEU A 598 3.19 -69.16 4.51
C LEU A 598 3.57 -68.81 5.95
N ALA A 599 4.87 -68.68 6.23
CA ALA A 599 5.39 -68.27 7.53
C ALA A 599 4.89 -66.88 7.92
N GLN A 600 5.03 -65.89 7.03
CA GLN A 600 4.50 -64.54 7.23
C GLN A 600 2.99 -64.54 7.44
N ARG A 601 2.22 -65.28 6.61
CA ARG A 601 0.75 -65.33 6.68
C ARG A 601 0.21 -65.87 8.01
N GLN A 602 0.93 -66.80 8.64
CA GLN A 602 0.54 -67.41 9.93
C GLN A 602 1.34 -66.87 11.13
N ASN A 603 2.28 -65.94 10.93
CA ASN A 603 3.24 -65.47 11.95
C ASN A 603 4.10 -66.61 12.56
N VAL A 604 4.35 -67.66 11.76
CA VAL A 604 5.28 -68.75 12.05
C VAL A 604 6.69 -68.25 11.75
N ARG A 605 7.71 -68.70 12.50
CA ARG A 605 9.12 -68.37 12.21
C ARG A 605 9.87 -69.62 11.80
N VAL A 606 10.58 -69.55 10.67
CA VAL A 606 11.42 -70.62 10.15
C VAL A 606 12.86 -70.13 10.12
N SER A 607 13.81 -70.96 10.56
CA SER A 607 15.24 -70.69 10.43
C SER A 607 15.99 -71.95 10.02
N LEU A 608 17.05 -71.80 9.23
CA LEU A 608 17.94 -72.88 8.81
C LEU A 608 19.26 -72.79 9.56
N GLN A 609 19.74 -73.91 10.10
CA GLN A 609 20.96 -74.00 10.91
C GLN A 609 21.80 -75.22 10.49
N PRO A 610 23.13 -75.26 10.70
CA PRO A 610 23.93 -76.44 10.40
C PRO A 610 23.53 -77.66 11.26
N SER A 611 23.32 -78.82 10.63
CA SER A 611 22.92 -80.05 11.34
C SER A 611 24.09 -80.68 12.10
N PRO A 612 23.91 -81.08 13.39
CA PRO A 612 24.92 -81.84 14.14
C PRO A 612 25.30 -83.19 13.53
N TYR A 613 24.50 -83.71 12.59
CA TYR A 613 24.71 -84.99 11.92
C TYR A 613 25.33 -84.86 10.52
N GLY A 614 25.78 -83.66 10.15
CA GLY A 614 26.00 -83.25 8.77
C GLY A 614 24.69 -82.83 8.11
N GLY A 615 24.74 -81.92 7.13
CA GLY A 615 23.54 -81.37 6.48
C GLY A 615 22.99 -80.09 7.13
N THR A 616 21.69 -79.88 7.03
CA THR A 616 20.94 -78.72 7.56
C THR A 616 19.85 -79.17 8.53
N THR A 617 19.56 -78.33 9.52
CA THR A 617 18.37 -78.45 10.37
C THR A 617 17.44 -77.27 10.07
N ALA A 618 16.21 -77.55 9.66
CA ALA A 618 15.16 -76.56 9.55
C ALA A 618 14.35 -76.51 10.85
N VAL A 619 14.36 -75.34 11.51
CA VAL A 619 13.69 -75.10 12.80
C VAL A 619 12.45 -74.25 12.56
N VAL A 620 11.28 -74.82 12.80
CA VAL A 620 9.96 -74.19 12.63
C VAL A 620 9.35 -73.89 14.00
N PHE A 621 9.31 -72.62 14.37
CA PHE A 621 8.64 -72.13 15.57
C PHE A 621 7.18 -71.76 15.24
N VAL A 622 6.25 -72.58 15.73
CA VAL A 622 4.80 -72.37 15.66
C VAL A 622 4.36 -71.63 16.94
N PRO A 623 3.86 -70.38 16.87
CA PRO A 623 3.46 -69.64 18.06
C PRO A 623 2.19 -70.22 18.69
N ASP A 624 2.05 -70.07 20.01
CA ASP A 624 0.94 -70.64 20.80
C ASP A 624 -0.46 -70.22 20.30
N ALA A 625 -0.58 -69.06 19.65
CA ALA A 625 -1.83 -68.59 19.02
C ALA A 625 -2.34 -69.46 17.84
N LEU A 626 -1.50 -70.33 17.28
CA LEU A 626 -1.91 -71.33 16.28
C LEU A 626 -2.15 -72.71 16.90
N LEU A 627 -1.93 -72.87 18.20
CA LEU A 627 -2.04 -74.13 18.92
C LEU A 627 -3.34 -74.20 19.72
N SER A 628 -3.68 -75.40 20.17
CA SER A 628 -4.80 -75.66 21.06
C SER A 628 -4.54 -76.94 21.87
N ASP A 629 -4.86 -76.90 23.16
CA ASP A 629 -4.82 -78.11 24.01
C ASP A 629 -6.06 -79.02 23.77
N ASP A 630 -7.03 -78.57 22.97
CA ASP A 630 -8.29 -79.28 22.66
C ASP A 630 -8.07 -80.34 21.55
N ALA A 631 -7.30 -81.39 21.89
CA ALA A 631 -6.90 -82.47 20.99
C ALA A 631 -7.94 -83.62 20.97
N PRO A 632 -8.71 -83.82 19.88
CA PRO A 632 -9.66 -84.94 19.79
C PRO A 632 -8.93 -86.29 19.68
N ASP A 633 -9.37 -87.29 20.45
CA ASP A 633 -8.76 -88.62 20.53
C ASP A 633 -8.98 -89.46 19.24
N THR A 634 -8.14 -89.21 18.22
CA THR A 634 -7.96 -90.08 17.05
C THR A 634 -7.18 -91.34 17.46
N ASN A 635 -7.90 -92.34 17.99
CA ASN A 635 -7.35 -93.62 18.48
C ASN A 635 -6.78 -94.53 17.36
N GLY A 636 -5.70 -94.10 16.71
CA GLY A 636 -4.87 -94.92 15.80
C GLY A 636 -5.48 -95.31 14.45
N VAL A 637 -6.78 -95.06 14.22
CA VAL A 637 -7.43 -95.35 12.94
C VAL A 637 -7.11 -94.21 11.95
N GLY A 638 -6.28 -94.52 10.95
CA GLY A 638 -5.76 -93.54 10.00
C GLY A 638 -6.82 -92.78 9.18
N PHE A 639 -6.54 -91.52 8.91
CA PHE A 639 -7.43 -90.61 8.19
C PHE A 639 -7.51 -90.97 6.70
N ARG A 640 -8.45 -91.87 6.33
CA ARG A 640 -8.66 -92.28 4.94
C ARG A 640 -9.29 -91.16 4.11
N LEU A 641 -8.43 -90.36 3.49
CA LEU A 641 -8.75 -89.65 2.26
C LEU A 641 -8.87 -90.70 1.14
N ASP A 642 -10.06 -91.29 0.95
CA ASP A 642 -10.70 -91.28 -0.38
C ASP A 642 -12.12 -91.89 -0.47
N ARG A 643 -12.75 -91.61 -1.62
CA ARG A 643 -13.98 -92.20 -2.18
C ARG A 643 -15.33 -91.77 -1.56
N PRO A 644 -16.15 -90.94 -2.24
CA PRO A 644 -17.51 -90.66 -1.81
C PRO A 644 -18.42 -91.87 -2.03
N ARG A 645 -19.09 -92.33 -0.98
CA ARG A 645 -20.03 -93.45 -1.04
C ARG A 645 -21.45 -92.92 -1.23
N GLN A 646 -21.96 -92.97 -2.46
CA GLN A 646 -23.38 -92.72 -2.72
C GLN A 646 -24.23 -93.74 -1.96
N VAL A 647 -25.11 -93.25 -1.09
CA VAL A 647 -26.23 -94.03 -0.54
C VAL A 647 -27.49 -93.38 -1.09
N ALA A 648 -28.06 -94.00 -2.12
CA ALA A 648 -29.40 -93.68 -2.56
C ALA A 648 -30.39 -94.49 -1.73
N ASP A 649 -31.40 -93.82 -1.16
CA ASP A 649 -32.68 -94.46 -0.88
C ASP A 649 -33.83 -93.48 -1.19
N LYS A 650 -35.01 -94.04 -1.47
CA LYS A 650 -36.22 -93.32 -1.88
C LYS A 650 -37.36 -93.63 -0.92
N GLY A 651 -37.90 -92.62 -0.24
CA GLY A 651 -39.22 -92.77 0.37
C GLY A 651 -39.64 -91.65 1.31
N ARG A 652 -40.84 -91.09 1.04
CA ARG A 652 -41.82 -90.51 1.97
C ARG A 652 -41.25 -89.72 3.16
N ASP A 653 -41.37 -88.40 3.24
CA ASP A 653 -42.50 -87.55 2.86
C ASP A 653 -43.85 -88.06 3.38
N GLU A 654 -43.96 -88.19 4.71
CA GLU A 654 -45.25 -88.40 5.40
C GLU A 654 -45.24 -87.91 6.86
N SER A 655 -44.88 -86.64 7.12
CA SER A 655 -45.26 -85.87 8.35
C SER A 655 -44.73 -84.43 8.39
N ARG A 656 -45.53 -83.45 7.91
CA ARG A 656 -45.76 -82.10 8.52
C ARG A 656 -46.56 -81.14 7.62
N ARG A 657 -47.86 -81.41 7.46
CA ARG A 657 -48.87 -80.39 7.08
C ARG A 657 -50.20 -80.59 7.79
N SER A 658 -50.35 -79.92 8.93
CA SER A 658 -51.60 -79.54 9.60
C SER A 658 -51.22 -78.64 10.78
N ALA A 659 -51.80 -77.45 11.03
CA ALA A 659 -52.81 -76.64 10.35
C ALA A 659 -52.16 -75.68 9.29
N LEU A 660 -52.81 -75.08 8.27
CA LEU A 660 -54.11 -74.35 8.12
C LEU A 660 -54.14 -73.01 8.90
N SER A 661 -54.59 -71.86 8.39
CA SER A 661 -55.04 -71.38 7.04
C SER A 661 -54.83 -69.83 7.00
N HIS A 662 -54.87 -69.04 5.90
CA HIS A 662 -55.74 -68.98 4.71
C HIS A 662 -55.01 -68.51 3.41
N VAL A 663 -55.77 -68.44 2.30
CA VAL A 663 -55.42 -68.42 0.86
C VAL A 663 -56.58 -67.71 0.09
N PRO A 664 -56.49 -67.20 -1.17
CA PRO A 664 -55.44 -67.20 -2.22
C PRO A 664 -54.86 -65.77 -2.47
N ALA A 665 -54.28 -65.31 -3.60
CA ALA A 665 -54.02 -65.79 -4.99
C ALA A 665 -52.85 -64.98 -5.63
N ARG A 666 -52.29 -65.24 -6.85
CA ARG A 666 -52.42 -66.34 -7.83
C ARG A 666 -51.05 -66.62 -8.53
N LEU A 667 -51.02 -66.82 -9.85
CA LEU A 667 -49.96 -67.42 -10.70
C LEU A 667 -50.17 -67.04 -12.18
N PRO A 668 -49.25 -67.34 -13.15
CA PRO A 668 -47.82 -67.74 -13.06
C PRO A 668 -46.89 -66.67 -13.77
N GLU A 669 -45.82 -66.80 -14.59
CA GLU A 669 -45.03 -67.84 -15.33
C GLU A 669 -43.49 -67.49 -15.38
N ARG A 670 -42.72 -67.97 -16.39
CA ARG A 670 -41.23 -67.97 -16.57
C ARG A 670 -40.87 -68.54 -17.98
N PRO A 671 -39.60 -68.63 -18.49
CA PRO A 671 -38.31 -67.95 -18.18
C PRO A 671 -37.40 -67.58 -19.41
N ALA A 672 -36.19 -67.03 -19.13
CA ALA A 672 -34.87 -67.27 -19.77
C ALA A 672 -34.41 -66.72 -21.18
N ALA A 673 -33.47 -65.75 -21.11
CA ALA A 673 -32.06 -65.78 -21.64
C ALA A 673 -31.64 -65.49 -23.13
N LEU A 674 -30.40 -64.94 -23.24
CA LEU A 674 -29.39 -64.90 -24.33
C LEU A 674 -29.25 -63.70 -25.33
N LEU A 675 -28.01 -63.15 -25.33
CA LEU A 675 -27.13 -62.66 -26.41
C LEU A 675 -27.26 -61.28 -27.14
N ASP A 676 -26.06 -60.69 -27.34
CA ASP A 676 -25.51 -59.74 -28.34
C ASP A 676 -26.05 -58.31 -28.57
N GLY A 677 -25.12 -57.42 -29.01
CA GLY A 677 -25.31 -56.04 -29.51
C GLY A 677 -24.94 -55.94 -31.01
N PRO A 678 -24.23 -54.90 -31.51
CA PRO A 678 -23.74 -53.65 -30.91
C PRO A 678 -24.03 -52.38 -31.82
N VAL A 679 -23.10 -51.42 -31.88
CA VAL A 679 -22.89 -50.29 -32.87
C VAL A 679 -23.10 -48.85 -32.34
N GLU A 680 -22.26 -47.94 -32.87
CA GLU A 680 -22.03 -46.53 -32.53
C GLU A 680 -22.89 -45.56 -33.37
N LEU A 681 -23.00 -44.26 -32.98
CA LEU A 681 -22.49 -43.11 -33.77
C LEU A 681 -22.90 -41.71 -33.24
N GLU A 682 -22.04 -40.75 -33.61
CA GLU A 682 -21.87 -39.30 -33.40
C GLU A 682 -23.07 -38.32 -33.38
N ALA A 683 -22.74 -37.05 -33.08
CA ALA A 683 -23.63 -35.87 -33.12
C ALA A 683 -23.61 -35.13 -34.47
N PRO A 684 -24.46 -34.09 -34.66
CA PRO A 684 -23.94 -32.70 -34.68
C PRO A 684 -24.90 -31.73 -33.91
N VAL A 685 -24.59 -30.48 -33.50
CA VAL A 685 -23.86 -29.34 -34.09
C VAL A 685 -24.60 -28.76 -35.31
N ASP A 686 -24.96 -27.48 -35.47
CA ASP A 686 -25.02 -26.27 -34.62
C ASP A 686 -25.83 -25.19 -35.42
N LEU A 687 -25.88 -23.93 -34.94
CA LEU A 687 -26.14 -22.66 -35.66
C LEU A 687 -27.59 -22.15 -35.89
N ASP A 688 -27.90 -21.10 -35.12
CA ASP A 688 -28.23 -19.73 -35.56
C ASP A 688 -29.60 -19.26 -36.11
N ALA A 689 -29.81 -17.97 -35.80
CA ALA A 689 -30.53 -16.91 -36.54
C ALA A 689 -32.07 -16.78 -36.42
N LEU A 690 -32.65 -15.55 -36.41
CA LEU A 690 -32.16 -14.18 -36.12
C LEU A 690 -33.39 -13.23 -35.93
N ASP A 691 -33.19 -12.08 -35.28
CA ASP A 691 -33.95 -10.79 -35.35
C ASP A 691 -35.50 -10.72 -35.21
N GLY A 692 -36.01 -9.62 -34.63
CA GLY A 692 -37.47 -9.34 -34.64
C GLY A 692 -38.05 -8.30 -33.65
N LEU A 693 -37.53 -7.06 -33.60
CA LEU A 693 -38.19 -5.90 -32.95
C LEU A 693 -39.45 -5.45 -33.76
N PRO A 694 -40.44 -4.68 -33.22
CA PRO A 694 -40.32 -3.64 -32.17
C PRO A 694 -41.49 -3.53 -31.14
N GLY A 695 -41.49 -2.48 -30.30
CA GLY A 695 -42.66 -1.96 -29.54
C GLY A 695 -43.57 -1.05 -30.39
N PRO A 696 -44.41 -0.12 -29.84
CA PRO A 696 -44.20 0.64 -28.59
C PRO A 696 -45.47 0.97 -27.73
N LEU A 697 -45.30 1.84 -26.70
CA LEU A 697 -46.33 2.64 -25.96
C LEU A 697 -47.34 1.87 -25.07
N ASP A 698 -47.98 2.43 -24.02
CA ASP A 698 -48.07 3.80 -23.45
C ASP A 698 -47.88 3.80 -21.89
N ASP A 699 -47.91 4.98 -21.24
CA ASP A 699 -47.75 5.22 -19.78
C ASP A 699 -49.01 4.95 -18.92
N GLU A 700 -48.83 4.70 -17.61
CA GLU A 700 -49.42 5.49 -16.48
C GLU A 700 -48.97 4.99 -15.07
N ASP A 701 -49.03 5.86 -14.06
CA ASP A 701 -48.56 5.62 -12.67
C ASP A 701 -49.53 4.80 -11.79
N GLY A 702 -49.01 4.11 -10.76
CA GLY A 702 -49.84 3.43 -9.75
C GLY A 702 -49.08 2.92 -8.51
N GLU A 703 -49.59 3.24 -7.31
CA GLU A 703 -48.94 2.92 -6.03
C GLU A 703 -49.21 1.47 -5.53
N GLY A 704 -48.15 0.83 -5.03
CA GLY A 704 -48.12 0.14 -3.73
C GLY A 704 -48.94 -1.14 -3.45
N GLY A 705 -48.25 -2.25 -3.13
CA GLY A 705 -48.78 -3.26 -2.19
C GLY A 705 -48.35 -4.72 -2.40
N GLY A 706 -47.98 -5.41 -1.31
CA GLY A 706 -47.66 -6.85 -1.27
C GLY A 706 -46.41 -7.15 -0.44
N LEU A 707 -46.47 -7.44 0.87
CA LEU A 707 -46.95 -8.69 1.52
C LEU A 707 -46.11 -9.92 1.07
N PHE A 708 -45.53 -10.74 1.96
CA PHE A 708 -46.03 -11.14 3.27
C PHE A 708 -45.03 -11.09 4.45
N ARG A 709 -45.46 -10.45 5.53
CA ARG A 709 -45.37 -10.97 6.93
C ARG A 709 -46.70 -11.72 7.20
N PRO A 710 -46.89 -12.59 8.23
CA PRO A 710 -46.86 -12.21 9.66
C PRO A 710 -46.32 -13.37 10.57
N ARG A 711 -46.44 -13.48 11.90
CA ARG A 711 -47.25 -12.90 13.02
C ARG A 711 -46.32 -12.64 14.24
N ARG A 712 -46.40 -11.51 14.98
CA ARG A 712 -47.37 -11.05 16.03
C ARG A 712 -47.24 -11.81 17.38
N SER A 713 -47.47 -11.21 18.57
CA SER A 713 -47.54 -9.81 19.06
C SER A 713 -47.96 -9.77 20.57
N LEU A 714 -47.92 -8.59 21.21
CA LEU A 714 -48.44 -8.22 22.56
C LEU A 714 -47.44 -8.54 23.71
N ALA A 715 -47.13 -7.71 24.73
CA ALA A 715 -47.79 -6.59 25.44
C ALA A 715 -48.88 -7.04 26.45
N ALA A 716 -48.94 -6.61 27.72
CA ALA A 716 -48.13 -5.68 28.56
C ALA A 716 -48.16 -6.20 30.04
N ALA A 717 -47.85 -5.51 31.16
CA ALA A 717 -47.60 -4.09 31.48
C ALA A 717 -46.79 -3.93 32.83
N ASP A 718 -46.82 -2.72 33.40
CA ASP A 718 -46.61 -2.29 34.81
C ASP A 718 -45.29 -2.55 35.59
N ASP A 719 -44.59 -1.42 35.79
CA ASP A 719 -44.02 -0.88 37.04
C ASP A 719 -42.85 -1.54 37.83
N ALA A 720 -42.23 -0.69 38.65
CA ALA A 720 -41.14 -0.93 39.63
C ALA A 720 -39.68 -1.16 39.14
N ARG A 721 -38.75 -0.68 39.98
CA ARG A 721 -37.28 -0.80 39.94
C ARG A 721 -36.83 -1.58 41.21
N PRO A 722 -35.55 -2.03 41.35
CA PRO A 722 -34.54 -2.41 40.35
C PRO A 722 -33.88 -3.79 40.68
N ASP A 723 -32.79 -4.10 39.96
CA ASP A 723 -31.60 -4.87 40.39
C ASP A 723 -31.66 -6.42 40.34
N ARG A 724 -30.57 -6.99 39.78
CA ARG A 724 -30.06 -8.39 39.85
C ARG A 724 -30.88 -9.56 39.29
N ASP A 725 -30.20 -10.29 38.39
CA ASP A 725 -30.15 -11.75 38.45
C ASP A 725 -28.76 -12.20 38.96
N ASP A 726 -28.84 -13.32 39.68
CA ASP A 726 -27.86 -14.36 40.06
C ASP A 726 -26.52 -14.44 39.30
N ASP A 727 -25.34 -14.64 39.92
CA ASP A 727 -24.91 -15.44 41.10
C ASP A 727 -24.35 -16.85 40.75
N ARG A 728 -23.53 -17.39 41.66
CA ARG A 728 -22.83 -18.70 41.69
C ARG A 728 -21.47 -18.66 41.00
N THR A 729 -20.43 -18.17 41.69
CA THR A 729 -19.56 -18.89 42.67
C THR A 729 -18.55 -19.81 41.94
N ASP A 730 -17.28 -19.91 42.34
CA ASP A 730 -16.75 -19.93 43.71
C ASP A 730 -15.55 -18.97 43.97
N ASP A 731 -15.36 -18.69 45.26
CA ASP A 731 -14.15 -18.35 46.05
C ASP A 731 -12.84 -17.91 45.30
N ASP A 732 -12.10 -16.88 45.72
CA ASP A 732 -11.95 -16.36 47.10
C ASP A 732 -11.51 -14.86 47.13
N ALA A 733 -11.62 -14.21 48.29
CA ALA A 733 -11.36 -12.77 48.51
C ALA A 733 -9.99 -12.52 49.23
N PRO A 734 -9.42 -11.29 49.30
CA PRO A 734 -10.04 -9.99 49.01
C PRO A 734 -9.23 -8.95 48.18
N LEU A 735 -9.93 -7.85 47.91
CA LEU A 735 -9.55 -6.58 47.25
C LEU A 735 -8.57 -5.70 48.10
N PRO A 736 -8.09 -4.53 47.60
CA PRO A 736 -7.62 -4.19 46.24
C PRO A 736 -6.32 -3.32 46.21
N LEU A 737 -5.61 -3.29 45.07
CA LEU A 737 -4.68 -2.19 44.72
C LEU A 737 -4.68 -1.90 43.19
N PRO A 738 -5.36 -0.85 42.71
CA PRO A 738 -5.16 -0.34 41.36
C PRO A 738 -3.82 0.44 41.27
N ARG A 739 -3.02 0.14 40.24
CA ARG A 739 -1.63 0.59 40.11
C ARG A 739 -1.46 1.93 39.39
N ARG A 740 -0.46 2.70 39.83
CA ARG A 740 0.48 3.54 39.04
C ARG A 740 -0.08 4.45 37.92
N ARG A 741 0.16 5.75 38.07
CA ARG A 741 0.52 6.66 36.95
C ARG A 741 2.01 7.02 37.04
N THR A 742 2.75 6.83 35.95
CA THR A 742 4.14 7.30 35.74
C THR A 742 4.45 7.29 34.23
N PRO A 743 5.34 8.15 33.70
CA PRO A 743 5.82 9.44 34.20
C PRO A 743 5.64 10.58 33.15
N LYS A 744 6.00 11.82 33.52
CA LYS A 744 6.48 12.83 32.55
C LYS A 744 7.98 13.04 32.79
N LEU A 745 8.76 13.16 31.72
CA LEU A 745 10.17 13.56 31.82
C LEU A 745 10.32 15.09 31.88
N VAL A 746 11.49 15.51 32.34
CA VAL A 746 11.89 16.90 32.57
C VAL A 746 12.50 17.50 31.29
N SER A 747 12.30 18.80 31.06
CA SER A 747 13.22 19.61 30.25
C SER A 747 14.05 20.50 31.16
N SER A 748 15.31 20.72 30.82
CA SER A 748 16.24 21.55 31.58
C SER A 748 15.96 23.03 31.39
N HIS A 749 16.08 23.82 32.46
CA HIS A 749 16.94 25.01 32.60
C HIS A 749 16.61 25.67 33.95
N GLY A 750 17.57 25.64 34.89
CA GLY A 750 17.29 25.97 36.29
C GLY A 750 17.59 27.41 36.68
N ARG A 751 16.55 28.21 36.93
CA ARG A 751 16.59 29.37 37.85
C ARG A 751 15.19 29.70 38.40
N PRO A 752 15.04 30.04 39.69
CA PRO A 752 13.73 30.29 40.29
C PRO A 752 13.29 31.77 40.16
N VAL A 753 11.97 31.97 40.10
CA VAL A 753 11.30 33.28 40.30
C VAL A 753 10.49 33.17 41.61
N PRO A 754 10.56 34.15 42.53
CA PRO A 754 9.97 34.01 43.86
C PRO A 754 8.44 34.16 43.85
N ALA A 755 7.76 33.26 44.59
CA ALA A 755 6.35 33.42 44.92
C ALA A 755 6.15 34.51 45.99
N ARG A 756 5.00 35.21 45.95
CA ARG A 756 4.59 36.20 46.95
C ARG A 756 3.33 35.73 47.67
N ASP A 757 3.42 35.59 48.98
CA ASP A 757 2.35 35.08 49.85
C ASP A 757 1.28 36.17 50.12
N PRO A 758 -0.03 35.88 49.98
CA PRO A 758 -1.10 36.80 50.35
C PRO A 758 -1.72 36.45 51.72
N ARG A 759 -1.92 37.44 52.60
CA ARG A 759 -2.75 37.29 53.82
C ARG A 759 -3.60 38.51 54.13
N ASP A 760 -4.89 38.23 54.29
CA ASP A 760 -5.85 38.73 55.28
C ASP A 760 -5.89 40.23 55.67
N GLY A 761 -7.08 40.81 55.50
CA GLY A 761 -7.47 42.11 56.08
C GLY A 761 -8.88 42.51 55.67
N ALA A 762 -9.88 42.26 56.52
CA ALA A 762 -11.30 42.52 56.24
C ALA A 762 -11.89 43.61 57.15
N ALA A 763 -12.59 44.59 56.56
CA ALA A 763 -13.38 45.60 57.30
C ALA A 763 -14.53 46.22 56.45
N ASP A 764 -15.69 45.60 56.55
CA ASP A 764 -17.06 46.17 56.55
C ASP A 764 -17.25 47.71 56.36
N ARG A 765 -17.90 48.15 55.25
CA ARG A 765 -19.19 48.92 55.23
C ARG A 765 -19.66 49.44 53.87
N ARG A 766 -20.98 49.70 53.79
CA ARG A 766 -21.78 50.27 52.67
C ARG A 766 -22.47 51.58 53.15
N PRO A 767 -23.09 52.45 52.31
CA PRO A 767 -24.10 52.08 51.30
C PRO A 767 -24.16 52.90 49.97
N ALA A 768 -25.03 52.42 49.07
CA ALA A 768 -25.99 53.13 48.16
C ALA A 768 -25.66 54.53 47.60
N ASP A 769 -25.95 54.86 46.32
CA ASP A 769 -26.53 54.09 45.19
C ASP A 769 -26.16 54.81 43.85
N THR A 770 -26.68 54.60 42.63
CA THR A 770 -27.99 54.08 42.13
C THR A 770 -27.86 53.54 40.67
N GLY A 771 -28.89 52.85 40.16
CA GLY A 771 -29.09 52.54 38.73
C GLY A 771 -30.26 53.34 38.11
N PRO A 772 -30.90 52.91 36.99
CA PRO A 772 -30.67 51.71 36.15
C PRO A 772 -29.84 52.07 34.87
N ASP A 773 -29.81 51.38 33.72
CA ASP A 773 -30.51 50.19 33.18
C ASP A 773 -29.61 49.43 32.14
N GLY A 774 -30.18 48.47 31.38
CA GLY A 774 -29.49 47.64 30.38
C GLY A 774 -29.89 47.90 28.91
N PRO A 775 -29.85 46.89 27.99
CA PRO A 775 -29.71 45.44 28.22
C PRO A 775 -28.39 44.82 27.72
N HIS A 776 -28.09 43.60 28.20
CA HIS A 776 -27.05 42.72 27.66
C HIS A 776 -27.61 41.75 26.62
N THR A 777 -26.81 41.43 25.60
CA THR A 777 -26.98 40.26 24.72
C THR A 777 -25.71 39.41 24.76
N PRO A 778 -25.76 38.10 25.04
CA PRO A 778 -24.57 37.25 25.10
C PRO A 778 -24.06 36.86 23.70
N ALA A 779 -22.79 37.14 23.40
CA ALA A 779 -22.14 36.68 22.18
C ALA A 779 -21.51 35.29 22.37
N ALA A 780 -21.86 34.33 21.51
CA ALA A 780 -21.26 33.00 21.49
C ALA A 780 -19.86 33.03 20.84
N PRO A 781 -18.93 32.12 21.22
CA PRO A 781 -17.62 32.02 20.58
C PRO A 781 -17.77 31.54 19.13
N ARG A 782 -17.37 32.36 18.16
CA ARG A 782 -17.24 31.93 16.76
C ARG A 782 -15.97 31.11 16.61
N ALA A 783 -16.09 29.93 15.99
CA ALA A 783 -14.94 29.20 15.49
C ALA A 783 -14.26 30.03 14.37
N ARG A 784 -12.92 30.05 14.36
CA ARG A 784 -12.18 30.47 13.16
C ARG A 784 -12.39 29.42 12.08
N GLY A 785 -12.86 29.83 10.91
CA GLY A 785 -12.48 29.15 9.68
C GLY A 785 -11.13 29.70 9.23
N ASP A 786 -10.27 28.87 8.65
CA ASP A 786 -8.99 29.32 8.12
C ASP A 786 -9.21 30.07 6.80
N GLU A 787 -9.49 31.37 6.93
CA GLU A 787 -9.41 32.31 5.81
C GLU A 787 -7.93 32.51 5.44
N PRO A 788 -7.55 32.51 4.14
CA PRO A 788 -6.18 32.80 3.75
C PRO A 788 -5.78 34.20 4.24
N PRO A 789 -4.50 34.44 4.60
CA PRO A 789 -4.08 35.74 5.12
C PRO A 789 -4.46 36.86 4.15
N ALA A 790 -5.22 37.83 4.67
CA ALA A 790 -5.42 39.11 4.01
C ALA A 790 -4.09 39.87 4.02
N LEU A 791 -3.86 40.69 3.00
CA LEU A 791 -2.79 41.68 3.04
C LEU A 791 -3.07 42.71 4.15
N PRO A 792 -2.03 43.33 4.74
CA PRO A 792 -2.21 44.25 5.85
C PRO A 792 -2.99 45.46 5.33
N SER A 793 -4.24 45.61 5.74
CA SER A 793 -5.12 46.68 5.23
C SER A 793 -5.04 47.86 6.17
N ARG A 794 -4.68 49.02 5.61
CA ARG A 794 -4.45 50.23 6.40
C ARG A 794 -5.70 50.58 7.21
N ARG A 795 -5.61 50.42 8.54
CA ARG A 795 -6.73 50.65 9.44
C ARG A 795 -7.16 52.11 9.35
N ARG A 796 -8.28 52.38 8.67
CA ARG A 796 -8.85 53.73 8.55
C ARG A 796 -9.06 54.33 9.93
N ARG A 797 -8.23 55.31 10.31
CA ARG A 797 -8.52 56.20 11.44
C ARG A 797 -9.84 56.90 11.13
N ALA A 798 -10.86 56.63 11.93
CA ALA A 798 -12.17 57.24 11.75
C ALA A 798 -12.06 58.76 11.98
N HIS A 799 -12.11 59.54 10.91
CA HIS A 799 -12.32 60.97 11.03
C HIS A 799 -13.66 61.23 11.75
N PRO A 800 -13.74 62.20 12.67
CA PRO A 800 -15.01 62.62 13.24
C PRO A 800 -15.86 63.23 12.10
N ALA A 801 -16.98 62.57 11.79
CA ALA A 801 -17.81 62.95 10.66
C ALA A 801 -18.44 64.34 10.86
N ALA A 802 -18.02 65.32 10.06
CA ALA A 802 -18.80 66.53 9.83
C ALA A 802 -20.12 66.14 9.12
N GLY A 803 -21.22 66.74 9.55
CA GLY A 803 -22.56 66.22 9.25
C GLY A 803 -23.16 66.67 7.91
N ASP A 804 -24.07 65.80 7.44
CA ASP A 804 -25.31 66.12 6.71
C ASP A 804 -25.22 66.70 5.27
N THR A 805 -25.62 65.90 4.28
CA THR A 805 -26.89 66.08 3.51
C THR A 805 -26.93 65.17 2.27
N GLY A 806 -28.13 64.92 1.70
CA GLY A 806 -28.25 64.72 0.24
C GLY A 806 -28.63 63.34 -0.30
N ALA A 807 -29.82 62.84 0.06
CA ALA A 807 -30.75 62.01 -0.74
C ALA A 807 -30.25 61.17 -1.95
N ALA A 808 -30.57 59.88 -1.91
CA ALA A 808 -30.83 59.07 -3.12
C ALA A 808 -32.26 59.32 -3.67
N PRO A 809 -32.52 58.95 -4.93
CA PRO A 809 -33.76 58.23 -5.24
C PRO A 809 -33.52 56.96 -6.08
N ALA A 810 -34.55 56.11 -6.19
CA ALA A 810 -34.53 54.85 -6.93
C ALA A 810 -35.73 54.74 -7.90
N GLY A 811 -35.62 53.83 -8.87
CA GLY A 811 -36.66 53.49 -9.87
C GLY A 811 -36.37 54.04 -11.28
N GLY A 812 -36.71 53.33 -12.36
CA GLY A 812 -37.22 51.95 -12.43
C GLY A 812 -37.70 51.55 -13.85
N THR A 813 -37.70 50.24 -14.12
CA THR A 813 -38.51 49.49 -15.13
C THR A 813 -38.56 49.95 -16.61
N GLY A 814 -38.30 49.03 -17.53
CA GLY A 814 -38.66 49.13 -18.96
C GLY A 814 -38.25 47.88 -19.75
N ASP A 815 -39.22 47.15 -20.30
CA ASP A 815 -39.04 45.86 -20.99
C ASP A 815 -38.62 45.97 -22.47
N GLY A 816 -38.16 44.85 -23.05
CA GLY A 816 -37.94 44.71 -24.49
C GLY A 816 -37.41 43.32 -24.90
N ASP A 817 -38.27 42.50 -25.51
CA ASP A 817 -37.94 41.15 -26.02
C ASP A 817 -36.98 41.14 -27.22
N ALA A 818 -36.15 40.09 -27.34
CA ALA A 818 -36.17 39.16 -28.49
C ALA A 818 -35.04 38.09 -28.41
N ALA A 819 -35.31 36.89 -28.93
CA ALA A 819 -34.41 35.74 -28.85
C ALA A 819 -33.31 35.70 -29.94
N ALA A 820 -32.12 35.18 -29.58
CA ALA A 820 -31.18 34.57 -30.52
C ALA A 820 -30.21 33.59 -29.81
N SER A 821 -30.23 32.31 -30.18
CA SER A 821 -29.28 31.30 -29.66
C SER A 821 -27.91 31.39 -30.34
N GLY A 822 -26.99 32.19 -29.78
CA GLY A 822 -25.64 32.38 -30.31
C GLY A 822 -24.60 31.37 -29.77
N ALA A 823 -24.06 30.52 -30.65
CA ALA A 823 -23.03 29.55 -30.28
C ALA A 823 -21.64 30.20 -30.06
N LEU A 824 -20.88 29.69 -29.08
CA LEU A 824 -19.52 30.16 -28.76
C LEU A 824 -18.52 29.91 -29.92
N PRO A 825 -17.63 30.87 -30.25
CA PRO A 825 -16.64 30.68 -31.33
C PRO A 825 -15.61 29.58 -31.01
N ARG A 826 -15.61 28.49 -31.79
CA ARG A 826 -14.54 27.48 -31.75
C ARG A 826 -13.23 28.05 -32.31
N ARG A 827 -12.16 28.04 -31.52
CA ARG A 827 -10.80 28.36 -32.00
C ARG A 827 -10.31 27.29 -32.99
N VAL A 828 -10.07 27.69 -34.23
CA VAL A 828 -9.32 26.89 -35.22
C VAL A 828 -7.82 27.01 -34.92
N ARG A 829 -7.10 25.88 -34.86
CA ARG A 829 -5.63 25.89 -34.70
C ARG A 829 -4.97 26.38 -36.01
N GLN A 830 -3.90 27.16 -35.89
CA GLN A 830 -3.04 27.63 -37.00
C GLN A 830 -3.70 28.51 -38.09
N ALA A 831 -4.70 29.31 -37.73
CA ALA A 831 -5.23 30.35 -38.62
C ALA A 831 -4.19 31.45 -38.97
N ASN A 832 -3.30 31.78 -38.03
CA ASN A 832 -2.33 32.89 -38.14
C ASN A 832 -0.87 32.41 -38.22
N LEU A 833 -0.57 31.38 -39.03
CA LEU A 833 0.81 31.04 -39.39
C LEU A 833 1.22 31.72 -40.71
N ALA A 834 2.45 32.24 -40.76
CA ALA A 834 3.04 32.70 -42.01
C ALA A 834 3.21 31.52 -43.00
N PRO A 835 3.06 31.72 -44.32
CA PRO A 835 3.03 30.63 -45.30
C PRO A 835 4.24 29.68 -45.26
N GLN A 836 5.41 30.20 -44.90
CA GLN A 836 6.70 29.50 -44.88
C GLN A 836 6.81 28.40 -43.81
N LEU A 837 5.89 28.36 -42.83
CA LEU A 837 5.95 27.41 -41.69
C LEU A 837 4.96 26.24 -41.78
N ARG A 838 4.31 26.02 -42.93
CA ARG A 838 3.37 24.89 -43.13
C ARG A 838 4.02 23.59 -43.63
N GLN A 839 5.31 23.59 -43.97
CA GLN A 839 6.00 22.40 -44.49
C GLN A 839 7.42 22.30 -43.90
N GLY A 840 7.65 21.26 -43.10
CA GLY A 840 8.94 20.85 -42.56
C GLY A 840 8.86 19.37 -42.12
N PRO A 841 9.94 18.57 -42.21
CA PRO A 841 9.86 17.12 -41.96
C PRO A 841 9.70 16.77 -40.47
N GLU A 842 9.22 15.55 -40.19
CA GLU A 842 9.24 14.99 -38.84
C GLU A 842 10.67 14.63 -38.38
N PRO A 843 10.96 14.68 -37.06
CA PRO A 843 12.27 14.36 -36.53
C PRO A 843 12.47 12.85 -36.33
N SER A 844 13.54 12.29 -36.91
CA SER A 844 14.06 10.97 -36.54
C SER A 844 14.63 10.98 -35.11
N ALA A 845 14.71 9.79 -34.51
CA ALA A 845 15.41 9.55 -33.25
C ALA A 845 16.94 9.38 -33.46
N GLU A 846 17.65 9.13 -32.35
CA GLU A 846 19.13 9.17 -32.19
C GLU A 846 19.68 10.61 -32.15
N ASP A 847 20.63 10.98 -31.29
CA ASP A 847 21.46 10.20 -30.35
C ASP A 847 21.49 10.85 -28.93
N ARG A 848 21.94 10.12 -27.90
CA ARG A 848 22.12 10.61 -26.52
C ARG A 848 23.59 10.56 -26.10
N SER A 849 24.19 11.73 -25.91
CA SER A 849 25.46 11.91 -25.19
C SER A 849 25.31 12.95 -24.06
N ASP A 850 26.13 12.79 -23.02
CA ASP A 850 26.04 13.55 -21.76
C ASP A 850 26.47 15.03 -21.88
N PRO A 851 26.04 15.90 -20.95
CA PRO A 851 26.33 17.34 -21.02
C PRO A 851 27.78 17.65 -20.60
N ALA A 852 28.60 18.05 -21.56
CA ALA A 852 29.79 18.84 -21.28
C ALA A 852 29.41 20.30 -20.95
N ASP A 853 30.19 20.95 -20.08
CA ASP A 853 29.98 22.35 -19.70
C ASP A 853 30.01 23.28 -20.93
N ARG A 854 29.05 24.19 -21.01
CA ARG A 854 28.89 25.11 -22.14
C ARG A 854 29.78 26.34 -21.96
N ASP A 855 30.61 26.60 -22.95
CA ASP A 855 31.53 27.74 -22.95
C ASP A 855 30.76 29.07 -22.83
N ALA A 856 31.18 29.89 -21.86
CA ALA A 856 30.52 31.14 -21.51
C ALA A 856 30.55 32.16 -22.67
N ASP A 857 31.56 32.09 -23.55
CA ASP A 857 31.65 32.97 -24.70
C ASP A 857 30.66 32.64 -25.82
N GLU A 858 30.20 31.39 -25.95
CA GLU A 858 29.12 31.03 -26.88
C GLU A 858 27.78 31.65 -26.42
N VAL A 859 27.52 31.61 -25.10
CA VAL A 859 26.34 32.25 -24.47
C VAL A 859 26.41 33.77 -24.61
N ARG A 860 27.59 34.37 -24.38
CA ARG A 860 27.86 35.81 -24.56
C ARG A 860 27.62 36.26 -26.00
N SER A 861 28.08 35.47 -26.98
CA SER A 861 27.88 35.71 -28.41
C SER A 861 26.39 35.66 -28.81
N ARG A 862 25.64 34.66 -28.30
CA ARG A 862 24.18 34.57 -28.51
C ARG A 862 23.40 35.70 -27.85
N MET A 863 23.76 36.13 -26.64
CA MET A 863 23.17 37.32 -26.01
C MET A 863 23.43 38.59 -26.83
N ALA A 864 24.65 38.76 -27.35
CA ALA A 864 25.01 39.91 -28.17
C ALA A 864 24.30 39.93 -29.54
N SER A 865 24.06 38.78 -30.18
CA SER A 865 23.26 38.73 -31.40
C SER A 865 21.77 39.03 -31.12
N LEU A 866 21.23 38.53 -30.00
CA LEU A 866 19.85 38.81 -29.58
C LEU A 866 19.64 40.30 -29.28
N GLN A 867 20.56 40.95 -28.55
CA GLN A 867 20.51 42.40 -28.31
C GLN A 867 20.59 43.22 -29.61
N ARG A 868 21.47 42.83 -30.56
CA ARG A 868 21.55 43.50 -31.87
C ARG A 868 20.26 43.37 -32.68
N GLY A 869 19.65 42.18 -32.68
CA GLY A 869 18.34 41.96 -33.32
C GLY A 869 17.23 42.77 -32.67
N TRP A 870 17.16 42.80 -31.34
CA TRP A 870 16.13 43.54 -30.60
C TRP A 870 16.29 45.07 -30.69
N ARG A 871 17.53 45.56 -30.82
CA ARG A 871 17.80 46.98 -31.11
C ARG A 871 17.39 47.34 -32.54
N ARG A 872 17.79 46.54 -33.55
CA ARG A 872 17.37 46.74 -34.95
C ARG A 872 15.85 46.75 -35.09
N GLY A 873 15.15 45.80 -34.44
CA GLY A 873 13.69 45.76 -34.45
C GLY A 873 13.03 47.01 -33.82
N ARG A 874 13.69 47.74 -32.92
CA ARG A 874 13.21 49.06 -32.44
C ARG A 874 13.55 50.20 -33.38
N GLU A 875 14.71 50.16 -34.03
CA GLU A 875 15.09 51.14 -35.06
C GLU A 875 14.18 51.03 -36.30
N GLU A 876 13.81 49.82 -36.71
CA GLU A 876 12.86 49.54 -37.80
C GLU A 876 11.41 49.95 -37.46
N ASN A 877 10.94 49.72 -36.23
CA ASN A 877 9.60 50.19 -35.82
C ASN A 877 9.54 51.72 -35.64
N ALA A 878 10.65 52.37 -35.26
CA ALA A 878 10.70 53.83 -35.13
C ALA A 878 10.67 54.54 -36.50
N ALA A 879 11.16 53.90 -37.56
CA ALA A 879 11.16 54.44 -38.92
C ALA A 879 9.82 54.28 -39.68
N GLY A 880 8.81 53.65 -39.07
CA GLY A 880 7.54 53.31 -39.73
C GLY A 880 6.46 54.40 -39.72
N ASP A 881 6.64 55.47 -38.94
CA ASP A 881 5.55 56.40 -38.55
C ASP A 881 5.69 57.83 -39.15
N GLU A 882 6.70 58.08 -39.99
CA GLU A 882 6.85 59.36 -40.71
C GLU A 882 6.28 59.28 -42.14
N VAL A 883 5.20 60.02 -42.39
CA VAL A 883 4.58 60.17 -43.73
C VAL A 883 4.71 61.61 -44.23
N PRO A 884 5.65 61.89 -45.16
CA PRO A 884 5.67 63.13 -45.94
C PRO A 884 4.95 62.91 -47.28
N GLY A 885 3.86 63.63 -47.54
CA GLY A 885 3.19 63.63 -48.84
C GLY A 885 3.72 64.70 -49.79
N GLY A 886 3.93 64.38 -51.07
CA GLY A 886 4.05 65.38 -52.14
C GLY A 886 5.09 65.12 -53.24
N THR A 887 4.60 64.96 -54.47
CA THR A 887 5.28 65.28 -55.76
C THR A 887 6.66 64.69 -56.11
N ALA A 888 6.66 63.87 -57.17
CA ALA A 888 7.80 63.62 -58.08
C ALA A 888 8.10 64.87 -58.98
N PRO A 889 9.17 64.96 -59.82
CA PRO A 889 9.94 63.85 -60.41
C PRO A 889 11.47 64.09 -60.64
N THR A 890 12.07 63.30 -61.54
CA THR A 890 13.43 63.31 -62.14
C THR A 890 14.56 62.54 -61.42
N ALA A 891 15.61 62.22 -62.19
CA ALA A 891 16.71 61.26 -61.93
C ALA A 891 17.94 61.70 -62.79
N PRO A 892 19.04 60.93 -63.01
CA PRO A 892 19.58 59.72 -62.35
C PRO A 892 21.09 59.85 -62.01
N ARG A 893 21.80 58.71 -61.85
CA ARG A 893 23.27 58.49 -61.58
C ARG A 893 23.66 58.49 -60.08
N GLY A 894 24.64 57.69 -59.63
CA GLY A 894 25.47 56.71 -60.35
C GLY A 894 26.38 55.88 -59.42
N THR A 895 27.22 55.02 -60.02
CA THR A 895 28.26 54.15 -59.40
C THR A 895 29.25 54.92 -58.52
N THR A 896 29.75 54.37 -57.40
CA THR A 896 30.89 53.40 -57.29
C THR A 896 30.94 52.85 -55.84
N GLU A 897 31.26 51.58 -55.56
CA GLU A 897 32.59 50.94 -55.48
C GLU A 897 33.50 51.52 -54.37
N GLY A 898 34.10 50.68 -53.51
CA GLY A 898 35.15 51.10 -52.54
C GLY A 898 35.14 50.38 -51.18
N ASP A 899 36.29 49.81 -50.81
CA ASP A 899 36.57 49.04 -49.59
C ASP A 899 36.45 49.80 -48.25
N GLY A 900 35.96 49.10 -47.23
CA GLY A 900 36.82 48.59 -46.13
C GLY A 900 37.27 49.52 -45.00
N ARG A 901 36.64 49.36 -43.83
CA ARG A 901 37.36 49.05 -42.58
C ARG A 901 36.45 48.41 -41.53
#